data_AF-A0A1H5B4V4-F1
#
_entry.id   AF-A0A1H5B4V4-F1
#
_cell.length_a   1.000
_cell.length_b   1.000
_cell.length_c   1.000
_cell.angle_alpha   90.00
_cell.angle_beta   90.00
_cell.angle_gamma   90.00
#
_symmetry.space_group_name_H-M   'P 1'
#
loop_
_entity.id
_entity.type
_entity.pdbx_description
1 polymer ?
#
loop_
_entity_poly.entity_id
_entity_poly.type
_entity_poly.pdbx_seq_one_letter_code
_entity_poly.pdbx_strand_id
1 'polypeptide(L)'
;MTTLKSTRLLTSRIKISDPHIIASPSADMAMAAVIADSGHTVITGTEGADILIRSESGRLRIEGLGGNDVITVAPNSTGGDYLDGGAGDDTLNGAGSDDILVGGAGRDVLNGGAGVDTADYTASDAAVTVILAADPTKTARGNGGHATGDVLSGIENLTGSAFDDLLSGNRLDNQLVGNGGDDILRGMDGNDILFGDSIADADLDGVADDLDGDGLPDGTNSDPSGGDDLLDGGFGNDRLYGGGGDDTLQGGFGHDTVFGGFGADLLNGGDGDDVLDGGAGDDSLLGSLGNDLLRGGDGDDFVNGSIGNDSLYGGAGTDEILAGDGNDLADGGEGDDRLIGNGGHDSLTGGGGNDRIEGNEGNDSLYGGSGDDTLVGGNGANILDGGDGIDTADFSAGGAVGYDMGSGTGSGAAAGSVLISIESVIGSGFGDILIGDASANTFTGGAGADTLIGQGGNDTADYSASAAAVNVSLNTTVADPLAVGIGLGGDAEGDRLQLIERLIGSAFDDTLTGGELNDTLMGGAGADLLTGGAGIDTAEYSTSAAGVSVQLTTGGGALTAGGDAAGDVLNGIENLIGSAHADFLAGNEGANRLTGGAGNDLLRGGAGADTLLGGDGIDTADYSTSALGVIALLSDAADGGFLSAGGDAAGDLLNGIENLIGSGQADQLIGSAAANRLEGGAGNDLLRGNGGADVLIGGDGVDTASYANSASGVFVTLTDSGFGTGIGGDAAGDQLSTIENLIGSAYGDLLVGNSAANQLQGGAGDDIFRSGLGADVLLGGDGVDTADYSLSAGAVFARLYSGTTGSASQGGDAAGDALLQMENAIGSAFNDLLHGSEQANRLDGGAGNDQLVGFAGADTLIGGAGLDTADYSASAAGVNVGLSATGSTLGAGGDAEGDILNGIEALIGSAFNDQLVGSAVDNRIVSGAGNDLIYGGGGEDLLVASGAGARNIFGDGPGTVAGMDTFRILAGTNTIRDYQAGEDLQLNSLDAGGISLVGLAGGLLAGRFVGATHTTYVILGTNADVAAASAALNFLIQNDLTVDPGLIA
;
A
#
# COMPACT_ATOMS: atom_id res chain seq x y z
N MET A 1 33.40 23.61 12.10
CA MET A 1 34.78 23.48 12.62
C MET A 1 35.59 22.84 11.49
N THR A 2 36.40 23.62 10.74
CA THR A 2 37.87 23.80 10.92
C THR A 2 38.65 22.52 10.57
N THR A 3 39.70 22.46 9.74
CA THR A 3 40.54 23.41 8.98
C THR A 3 41.64 22.62 8.24
N LEU A 4 42.04 23.09 7.04
CA LEU A 4 43.39 23.15 6.42
C LEU A 4 44.38 21.96 6.40
N LYS A 5 44.89 21.69 5.17
CA LYS A 5 46.31 21.78 4.68
C LYS A 5 46.25 21.52 3.16
N SER A 6 46.50 22.44 2.19
CA SER A 6 47.62 23.33 1.85
C SER A 6 48.92 22.64 1.41
N THR A 7 49.12 22.53 0.08
CA THR A 7 50.43 22.56 -0.61
C THR A 7 50.21 23.06 -2.06
N ARG A 8 50.26 24.38 -2.34
CA ARG A 8 51.42 25.19 -2.77
C ARG A 8 51.83 25.01 -4.24
N LEU A 9 51.01 25.52 -5.16
CA LEU A 9 51.42 25.85 -6.54
C LEU A 9 52.21 27.17 -6.52
N LEU A 10 53.53 27.11 -6.71
CA LEU A 10 54.37 28.28 -6.94
C LEU A 10 54.98 28.18 -8.35
N THR A 11 54.37 28.93 -9.28
CA THR A 11 55.01 29.66 -10.38
C THR A 11 56.40 29.21 -10.85
N SER A 12 56.47 28.77 -12.11
CA SER A 12 57.50 29.29 -13.02
C SER A 12 56.85 29.70 -14.35
N ARG A 13 56.48 30.98 -14.46
CA ARG A 13 56.31 31.65 -15.75
C ARG A 13 57.72 31.87 -16.30
N ILE A 14 58.15 31.05 -17.25
CA ILE A 14 59.28 31.40 -18.10
C ILE A 14 58.73 32.34 -19.19
N LYS A 15 59.13 33.61 -19.10
CA LYS A 15 59.04 34.56 -20.20
C LYS A 15 60.12 34.21 -21.23
N ILE A 16 59.69 33.86 -22.43
CA ILE A 16 60.39 34.11 -23.70
C ILE A 16 59.36 34.95 -24.47
N SER A 17 59.37 36.30 -24.55
CA SER A 17 60.33 37.22 -25.18
C SER A 17 60.74 36.85 -26.61
N ASP A 18 59.79 36.71 -27.53
CA ASP A 18 59.62 37.58 -28.71
C ASP A 18 58.49 37.03 -29.61
N PRO A 19 57.63 37.88 -30.22
CA PRO A 19 56.57 37.45 -31.12
C PRO A 19 57.10 37.33 -32.54
N HIS A 20 56.90 36.19 -33.21
CA HIS A 20 56.90 36.14 -34.66
C HIS A 20 55.50 35.78 -35.15
N ILE A 21 54.59 36.74 -35.00
CA ILE A 21 53.47 36.88 -35.93
C ILE A 21 54.09 37.46 -37.20
N ILE A 22 54.22 36.66 -38.26
CA ILE A 22 54.51 37.20 -39.58
C ILE A 22 53.19 37.69 -40.17
N ALA A 23 52.99 39.01 -40.09
CA ALA A 23 51.99 39.70 -40.90
C ALA A 23 52.42 39.69 -42.38
N SER A 24 51.44 39.48 -43.25
CA SER A 24 51.47 39.49 -44.72
C SER A 24 52.47 40.44 -45.39
N PRO A 25 53.06 40.01 -46.53
CA PRO A 25 53.05 40.87 -47.72
C PRO A 25 52.77 40.14 -49.05
N SER A 26 51.93 40.78 -49.86
CA SER A 26 51.86 40.81 -51.34
C SER A 26 52.18 39.55 -52.18
N ALA A 27 51.22 39.25 -53.06
CA ALA A 27 51.27 38.41 -54.25
C ALA A 27 52.68 38.15 -54.85
N ASP A 28 52.89 36.87 -55.17
CA ASP A 28 53.84 36.35 -56.14
C ASP A 28 55.28 36.07 -55.64
N MET A 29 55.45 35.27 -54.57
CA MET A 29 56.67 34.49 -54.31
C MET A 29 56.38 33.26 -53.43
N ALA A 30 56.66 32.05 -53.94
CA ALA A 30 56.69 30.82 -53.15
C ALA A 30 57.77 30.92 -52.05
N MET A 31 57.37 30.91 -50.78
CA MET A 31 58.30 30.91 -49.65
C MET A 31 58.02 29.67 -48.79
N ALA A 32 58.85 28.64 -48.94
CA ALA A 32 58.88 27.50 -48.04
C ALA A 32 59.33 27.99 -46.66
N ALA A 33 58.45 27.88 -45.66
CA ALA A 33 58.83 28.09 -44.28
C ALA A 33 59.43 26.78 -43.75
N VAL A 34 60.72 26.81 -43.40
CA VAL A 34 61.39 25.73 -42.67
C VAL A 34 61.27 26.07 -41.20
N ILE A 35 60.47 25.30 -40.47
CA ILE A 35 60.26 25.51 -39.03
C ILE A 35 60.90 24.35 -38.30
N ALA A 36 61.80 24.68 -37.37
CA ALA A 36 62.56 23.74 -36.57
C ALA A 36 62.33 24.04 -35.10
N ASP A 37 61.83 23.07 -34.33
CA ASP A 37 62.00 23.11 -32.88
C ASP A 37 63.48 22.86 -32.55
N SER A 38 63.93 23.45 -31.45
CA SER A 38 65.27 23.35 -30.89
C SER A 38 65.74 21.92 -30.58
N GLY A 39 64.86 20.92 -30.71
CA GLY A 39 65.28 19.56 -31.00
C GLY A 39 64.15 18.65 -31.48
N HIS A 40 63.87 18.60 -32.79
CA HIS A 40 63.96 17.36 -33.60
C HIS A 40 63.25 17.39 -34.97
N THR A 41 62.16 18.14 -35.17
CA THR A 41 61.39 18.09 -36.44
C THR A 41 61.67 19.27 -37.37
N VAL A 42 61.84 19.02 -38.67
CA VAL A 42 61.90 20.05 -39.72
C VAL A 42 60.75 19.81 -40.69
N ILE A 43 59.80 20.75 -40.76
CA ILE A 43 58.68 20.68 -41.72
C ILE A 43 58.86 21.70 -42.83
N THR A 44 58.61 21.28 -44.07
CA THR A 44 58.44 22.18 -45.23
C THR A 44 56.98 22.19 -45.65
N GLY A 45 56.35 23.37 -45.63
CA GLY A 45 55.00 23.65 -46.16
C GLY A 45 55.04 24.55 -47.39
N THR A 46 54.13 24.38 -48.36
CA THR A 46 54.00 25.31 -49.50
C THR A 46 52.56 25.62 -49.88
N GLU A 47 52.33 26.93 -50.11
CA GLU A 47 51.21 27.57 -50.83
C GLU A 47 49.96 27.97 -50.02
N GLY A 48 50.06 29.03 -49.20
CA GLY A 48 48.83 29.65 -48.67
C GLY A 48 48.97 30.67 -47.55
N ALA A 49 50.06 30.68 -46.76
CA ALA A 49 50.16 31.55 -45.56
C ALA A 49 49.01 31.38 -44.54
N ASP A 50 48.50 30.16 -44.44
CA ASP A 50 47.38 29.71 -43.60
C ASP A 50 47.69 28.45 -42.77
N ILE A 51 48.92 27.95 -42.82
CA ILE A 51 49.39 26.88 -41.93
C ILE A 51 49.53 27.39 -40.48
N LEU A 52 48.84 26.74 -39.54
CA LEU A 52 48.94 26.98 -38.10
C LEU A 52 49.75 25.86 -37.43
N ILE A 53 50.73 26.23 -36.60
CA ILE A 53 51.59 25.26 -35.89
C ILE A 53 51.49 25.48 -34.39
N ARG A 54 51.22 24.40 -33.66
CA ARG A 54 51.21 24.37 -32.20
C ARG A 54 52.18 23.30 -31.73
N SER A 55 53.03 23.65 -30.77
CA SER A 55 53.91 22.72 -30.07
C SER A 55 53.35 22.50 -28.68
N GLU A 56 52.91 21.27 -28.41
CA GLU A 56 52.41 20.84 -27.13
C GLU A 56 53.17 19.58 -26.71
N SER A 57 53.86 19.66 -25.57
CA SER A 57 54.41 18.50 -24.85
C SER A 57 55.34 17.54 -25.61
N GLY A 58 55.97 17.97 -26.72
CA GLY A 58 56.88 17.11 -27.52
C GLY A 58 56.26 16.54 -28.80
N ARG A 59 55.00 16.90 -29.09
CA ARG A 59 54.27 16.61 -30.34
C ARG A 59 54.11 17.90 -31.16
N LEU A 60 54.26 17.85 -32.49
CA LEU A 60 53.90 18.97 -33.37
C LEU A 60 52.53 18.73 -34.01
N ARG A 61 51.63 19.70 -33.84
CA ARG A 61 50.34 19.76 -34.55
C ARG A 61 50.40 20.83 -35.63
N ILE A 62 50.13 20.43 -36.87
CA ILE A 62 50.23 21.26 -38.07
C ILE A 62 48.91 21.22 -38.81
N GLU A 63 48.27 22.36 -38.98
CA GLU A 63 46.94 22.49 -39.60
C GLU A 63 47.04 23.38 -40.85
N GLY A 64 46.85 22.81 -42.04
CA GLY A 64 46.52 23.52 -43.27
C GLY A 64 45.05 23.93 -43.23
N LEU A 65 44.72 25.21 -43.47
CA LEU A 65 43.33 25.69 -43.36
C LEU A 65 42.64 25.79 -44.74
N GLY A 66 43.35 25.48 -45.84
CA GLY A 66 42.84 25.36 -47.21
C GLY A 66 43.90 25.63 -48.30
N GLY A 67 43.65 25.18 -49.55
CA GLY A 67 44.63 25.21 -50.64
C GLY A 67 45.24 23.83 -50.88
N ASN A 68 46.18 23.71 -51.82
CA ASN A 68 46.89 22.45 -52.06
C ASN A 68 48.25 22.52 -51.34
N ASP A 69 48.32 21.94 -50.17
CA ASP A 69 49.45 21.95 -49.26
C ASP A 69 50.38 20.75 -49.47
N VAL A 70 51.66 20.95 -49.23
CA VAL A 70 52.66 19.86 -49.14
C VAL A 70 53.32 19.94 -47.78
N ILE A 71 52.98 19.05 -46.86
CA ILE A 71 53.50 18.99 -45.50
C ILE A 71 54.47 17.80 -45.42
N THR A 72 55.74 18.06 -45.12
CA THR A 72 56.77 16.99 -45.09
C THR A 72 57.61 17.09 -43.85
N VAL A 73 57.58 16.03 -43.05
CA VAL A 73 58.42 15.81 -41.88
C VAL A 73 59.81 15.33 -42.33
N ALA A 74 60.85 15.75 -41.61
CA ALA A 74 62.22 15.40 -41.95
C ALA A 74 62.60 13.97 -41.51
N PRO A 75 63.45 13.24 -42.27
CA PRO A 75 63.79 11.84 -42.03
C PRO A 75 64.47 11.47 -40.69
N ASN A 76 64.79 12.44 -39.83
CA ASN A 76 65.39 12.19 -38.51
C ASN A 76 64.56 12.84 -37.38
N SER A 77 63.28 13.11 -37.65
CA SER A 77 62.32 13.53 -36.63
C SER A 77 62.24 12.46 -35.54
N THR A 78 61.99 12.89 -34.31
CA THR A 78 61.78 11.98 -33.18
C THR A 78 60.62 12.52 -32.36
N GLY A 79 59.53 11.76 -32.28
CA GLY A 79 58.24 12.17 -31.72
C GLY A 79 57.17 12.03 -32.80
N GLY A 80 56.04 11.41 -32.46
CA GLY A 80 54.92 11.26 -33.40
C GLY A 80 54.29 12.60 -33.71
N ASP A 81 54.05 12.91 -34.98
CA ASP A 81 53.55 14.20 -35.42
C ASP A 81 52.02 14.11 -35.75
N TYR A 82 51.32 15.25 -35.81
CA TYR A 82 49.93 15.35 -36.29
C TYR A 82 49.89 16.32 -37.47
N LEU A 83 49.57 15.79 -38.65
CA LEU A 83 49.59 16.52 -39.92
C LEU A 83 48.17 16.61 -40.47
N ASP A 84 47.62 17.81 -40.57
CA ASP A 84 46.30 18.07 -41.14
C ASP A 84 46.43 18.99 -42.36
N GLY A 85 45.95 18.52 -43.52
CA GLY A 85 45.98 19.24 -44.80
C GLY A 85 44.84 20.25 -44.97
N GLY A 86 43.69 20.01 -44.33
CA GLY A 86 42.54 20.89 -44.43
C GLY A 86 41.70 20.67 -45.69
N ALA A 87 41.78 21.55 -46.68
CA ALA A 87 40.90 21.49 -47.85
C ALA A 87 41.63 21.83 -49.15
N GLY A 88 41.75 20.87 -50.05
CA GLY A 88 42.42 20.94 -51.34
C GLY A 88 43.10 19.61 -51.65
N ASP A 89 43.87 19.52 -52.75
CA ASP A 89 44.61 18.28 -53.05
C ASP A 89 46.00 18.35 -52.38
N ASP A 90 46.15 17.70 -51.24
CA ASP A 90 47.28 17.84 -50.32
C ASP A 90 48.29 16.68 -50.41
N THR A 91 49.49 16.87 -49.88
CA THR A 91 50.52 15.82 -49.78
C THR A 91 51.18 15.85 -48.41
N LEU A 92 50.91 14.84 -47.59
CA LEU A 92 51.41 14.69 -46.23
C LEU A 92 52.48 13.59 -46.18
N ASN A 93 53.64 13.86 -45.57
CA ASN A 93 54.73 12.89 -45.40
C ASN A 93 55.22 12.87 -43.94
N GLY A 94 54.95 11.79 -43.18
CA GLY A 94 55.27 11.62 -41.75
C GLY A 94 56.73 11.24 -41.43
N ALA A 95 57.40 10.56 -42.36
CA ALA A 95 58.80 10.15 -42.29
C ALA A 95 59.13 8.91 -41.45
N GLY A 96 59.45 9.00 -40.16
CA GLY A 96 60.16 7.94 -39.43
C GLY A 96 59.66 7.63 -38.01
N SER A 97 58.60 8.30 -37.58
CA SER A 97 57.94 8.20 -36.29
C SER A 97 56.50 7.74 -36.49
N ASP A 98 55.77 7.49 -35.41
CA ASP A 98 54.36 7.09 -35.46
C ASP A 98 53.49 8.35 -35.60
N ASP A 99 53.04 8.64 -36.82
CA ASP A 99 52.39 9.92 -37.15
C ASP A 99 50.89 9.77 -37.43
N ILE A 100 50.11 10.82 -37.16
CA ILE A 100 48.67 10.91 -37.56
C ILE A 100 48.55 11.86 -38.74
N LEU A 101 47.94 11.39 -39.83
CA LEU A 101 47.77 12.10 -41.09
C LEU A 101 46.28 12.29 -41.41
N VAL A 102 45.83 13.54 -41.44
CA VAL A 102 44.47 13.96 -41.81
C VAL A 102 44.55 14.70 -43.15
N GLY A 103 44.11 14.07 -44.23
CA GLY A 103 44.09 14.71 -45.57
C GLY A 103 43.12 15.89 -45.62
N GLY A 104 41.89 15.64 -45.19
CA GLY A 104 40.80 16.62 -45.25
C GLY A 104 40.04 16.54 -46.57
N ALA A 105 39.48 17.64 -47.04
CA ALA A 105 38.62 17.63 -48.23
C ALA A 105 39.43 17.78 -49.53
N GLY A 106 39.63 16.70 -50.28
CA GLY A 106 40.23 16.77 -51.62
C GLY A 106 40.72 15.43 -52.12
N ARG A 107 41.78 15.43 -52.94
CA ARG A 107 42.46 14.21 -53.39
C ARG A 107 43.88 14.20 -52.88
N ASP A 108 44.08 13.52 -51.77
CA ASP A 108 45.29 13.69 -50.98
C ASP A 108 46.28 12.56 -51.19
N VAL A 109 47.53 12.83 -50.86
CA VAL A 109 48.60 11.83 -50.82
C VAL A 109 49.09 11.73 -49.39
N LEU A 110 48.75 10.64 -48.72
CA LEU A 110 49.12 10.36 -47.34
C LEU A 110 50.25 9.34 -47.31
N ASN A 111 51.45 9.78 -46.93
CA ASN A 111 52.62 8.91 -46.82
C ASN A 111 53.11 8.91 -45.37
N GLY A 112 52.79 7.88 -44.60
CA GLY A 112 53.24 7.77 -43.21
C GLY A 112 54.76 7.64 -43.15
N GLY A 113 55.30 6.55 -43.69
CA GLY A 113 56.73 6.38 -43.86
C GLY A 113 57.23 5.13 -43.18
N ALA A 114 58.07 5.28 -42.16
CA ALA A 114 58.46 4.19 -41.26
C ALA A 114 57.97 4.55 -39.86
N GLY A 115 57.45 3.58 -39.13
CA GLY A 115 56.69 3.84 -37.91
C GLY A 115 55.38 3.06 -37.99
N VAL A 116 54.48 3.30 -37.05
CA VAL A 116 53.08 2.89 -37.09
C VAL A 116 52.27 4.16 -37.35
N ASP A 117 51.86 4.34 -38.59
CA ASP A 117 51.24 5.59 -39.04
C ASP A 117 49.72 5.42 -39.18
N THR A 118 48.97 6.47 -38.80
CA THR A 118 47.49 6.48 -38.82
C THR A 118 46.96 7.46 -39.87
N ALA A 119 46.05 7.01 -40.74
CA ALA A 119 45.24 7.90 -41.55
C ALA A 119 43.89 8.15 -40.84
N ASP A 120 43.62 9.42 -40.53
CA ASP A 120 42.48 9.85 -39.71
C ASP A 120 41.45 10.60 -40.56
N TYR A 121 40.24 10.04 -40.61
CA TYR A 121 39.08 10.54 -41.35
C TYR A 121 37.95 11.04 -40.45
N THR A 122 38.19 11.25 -39.15
CA THR A 122 37.16 11.65 -38.15
C THR A 122 36.41 12.92 -38.54
N ALA A 123 37.08 13.85 -39.24
CA ALA A 123 36.49 15.10 -39.69
C ALA A 123 35.62 14.99 -40.96
N SER A 124 35.52 13.81 -41.57
CA SER A 124 34.74 13.57 -42.79
C SER A 124 33.25 13.76 -42.54
N ASP A 125 32.57 14.46 -43.46
CA ASP A 125 31.13 14.72 -43.40
C ASP A 125 30.28 13.65 -44.11
N ALA A 126 30.90 12.54 -44.49
CA ALA A 126 30.27 11.35 -45.05
C ALA A 126 31.18 10.12 -44.87
N ALA A 127 30.57 8.94 -45.00
CA ALA A 127 31.23 7.64 -44.99
C ALA A 127 32.45 7.55 -45.92
N VAL A 128 33.48 6.87 -45.43
CA VAL A 128 34.75 6.57 -46.08
C VAL A 128 34.93 5.07 -46.28
N THR A 129 35.59 4.72 -47.38
CA THR A 129 36.01 3.37 -47.70
C THR A 129 37.51 3.38 -47.96
N VAL A 130 38.27 2.73 -47.09
CA VAL A 130 39.72 2.65 -47.17
C VAL A 130 40.16 1.21 -46.98
N ILE A 131 40.78 0.65 -48.02
CA ILE A 131 41.31 -0.71 -48.01
C ILE A 131 42.82 -0.60 -48.21
N LEU A 132 43.59 -0.88 -47.15
CA LEU A 132 45.03 -0.85 -47.20
C LEU A 132 45.56 -1.91 -48.17
N ALA A 133 46.70 -1.61 -48.77
CA ALA A 133 47.35 -2.58 -49.63
C ALA A 133 47.92 -3.67 -48.73
N ALA A 134 47.55 -4.92 -48.97
CA ALA A 134 48.08 -6.08 -48.23
C ALA A 134 49.63 -6.26 -48.30
N ASP A 135 50.32 -5.38 -49.03
CA ASP A 135 51.76 -5.16 -48.97
C ASP A 135 51.95 -3.65 -48.71
N PRO A 136 52.41 -3.25 -47.50
CA PRO A 136 52.45 -1.86 -47.05
C PRO A 136 53.40 -0.98 -47.89
N THR A 137 54.26 -1.60 -48.71
CA THR A 137 55.13 -0.89 -49.66
C THR A 137 54.40 -0.42 -50.92
N LYS A 138 53.12 -0.75 -51.07
CA LYS A 138 52.27 -0.36 -52.21
C LYS A 138 51.24 0.67 -51.77
N THR A 139 50.80 1.47 -52.74
CA THR A 139 49.80 2.50 -52.50
C THR A 139 48.39 1.91 -52.45
N ALA A 140 47.63 2.24 -51.40
CA ALA A 140 46.18 2.07 -51.31
C ALA A 140 45.44 3.29 -51.89
N ARG A 141 44.12 3.18 -52.03
CA ARG A 141 43.25 4.29 -52.46
C ARG A 141 42.00 4.34 -51.61
N GLY A 142 41.66 5.53 -51.14
CA GLY A 142 40.39 5.82 -50.48
C GLY A 142 39.27 6.16 -51.47
N ASN A 143 38.02 6.00 -51.03
CA ASN A 143 36.82 6.43 -51.74
C ASN A 143 35.72 6.80 -50.72
N GLY A 144 34.82 7.74 -51.05
CA GLY A 144 33.78 8.19 -50.10
C GLY A 144 34.30 9.30 -49.20
N GLY A 145 33.42 10.23 -48.79
CA GLY A 145 33.76 11.37 -47.93
C GLY A 145 35.07 12.08 -48.30
N HIS A 146 35.85 12.40 -47.26
CA HIS A 146 37.21 12.94 -47.37
C HIS A 146 38.23 11.95 -47.97
N ALA A 147 37.97 10.65 -47.97
CA ALA A 147 38.86 9.67 -48.60
C ALA A 147 38.79 9.67 -50.14
N THR A 148 37.92 10.48 -50.77
CA THR A 148 37.60 10.39 -52.20
C THR A 148 38.78 10.75 -53.12
N GLY A 149 39.49 9.70 -53.58
CA GLY A 149 40.57 9.84 -54.55
C GLY A 149 41.97 9.90 -53.93
N ASP A 150 42.04 9.72 -52.62
CA ASP A 150 43.28 9.66 -51.86
C ASP A 150 44.19 8.52 -52.30
N VAL A 151 45.48 8.70 -52.05
CA VAL A 151 46.52 7.70 -52.24
C VAL A 151 47.31 7.57 -50.95
N LEU A 152 47.22 6.40 -50.30
CA LEU A 152 47.85 6.13 -49.01
C LEU A 152 49.06 5.21 -49.23
N SER A 153 50.18 5.43 -48.53
CA SER A 153 51.30 4.49 -48.49
C SER A 153 52.08 4.54 -47.18
N GLY A 154 52.54 3.38 -46.70
CA GLY A 154 53.14 3.26 -45.36
C GLY A 154 52.19 3.79 -44.29
N ILE A 155 50.95 3.29 -44.30
CA ILE A 155 49.91 3.55 -43.30
C ILE A 155 49.50 2.17 -42.79
N GLU A 156 49.43 2.03 -41.49
CA GLU A 156 49.09 0.79 -40.79
C GLU A 156 47.72 0.91 -40.12
N ASN A 157 47.39 2.08 -39.58
CA ASN A 157 46.17 2.32 -38.83
C ASN A 157 45.19 3.20 -39.60
N LEU A 158 43.89 2.99 -39.38
CA LEU A 158 42.81 3.77 -39.97
C LEU A 158 41.82 4.21 -38.90
N THR A 159 41.41 5.48 -38.97
CA THR A 159 40.29 6.01 -38.17
C THR A 159 39.23 6.54 -39.12
N GLY A 160 38.00 6.05 -38.96
CA GLY A 160 36.81 6.38 -39.73
C GLY A 160 36.21 7.74 -39.38
N SER A 161 35.00 7.96 -39.89
CA SER A 161 34.13 9.11 -39.76
C SER A 161 32.95 8.77 -38.84
N ALA A 162 32.00 9.69 -38.66
CA ALA A 162 30.78 9.42 -37.89
C ALA A 162 29.64 8.81 -38.73
N PHE A 163 29.97 8.07 -39.79
CA PHE A 163 29.02 7.43 -40.72
C PHE A 163 29.54 6.05 -41.15
N ASP A 164 28.64 5.20 -41.65
CA ASP A 164 28.85 3.83 -42.12
C ASP A 164 30.09 3.62 -43.04
N ASP A 165 31.22 3.27 -42.44
CA ASP A 165 32.52 3.15 -43.05
C ASP A 165 32.87 1.72 -43.47
N LEU A 166 33.85 1.60 -44.36
CA LEU A 166 34.47 0.31 -44.70
C LEU A 166 35.98 0.43 -44.63
N LEU A 167 36.56 -0.08 -43.55
CA LEU A 167 37.98 -0.03 -43.25
C LEU A 167 38.58 -1.42 -43.32
N SER A 168 39.73 -1.57 -43.97
CA SER A 168 40.44 -2.84 -44.02
C SER A 168 41.95 -2.64 -43.91
N GLY A 169 42.52 -3.39 -42.97
CA GLY A 169 43.94 -3.52 -42.67
C GLY A 169 44.72 -4.24 -43.76
N ASN A 170 45.93 -4.69 -43.41
CA ASN A 170 46.91 -5.25 -44.32
C ASN A 170 47.46 -6.62 -43.84
N ARG A 171 48.75 -6.73 -43.54
CA ARG A 171 49.41 -7.97 -43.09
C ARG A 171 50.25 -7.76 -41.84
N LEU A 172 50.08 -6.60 -41.25
CA LEU A 172 50.80 -6.12 -40.08
C LEU A 172 49.73 -5.88 -39.02
N ASP A 173 50.13 -5.89 -37.76
CA ASP A 173 49.31 -5.43 -36.65
C ASP A 173 48.74 -4.02 -36.96
N ASN A 174 47.42 -3.91 -37.07
CA ASN A 174 46.69 -2.70 -37.44
C ASN A 174 45.71 -2.31 -36.34
N GLN A 175 45.54 -1.01 -36.15
CA GLN A 175 44.44 -0.45 -35.36
C GLN A 175 43.42 0.19 -36.30
N LEU A 176 42.18 -0.29 -36.24
CA LEU A 176 41.05 0.22 -37.01
C LEU A 176 40.00 0.77 -36.04
N VAL A 177 39.51 1.98 -36.28
CA VAL A 177 38.46 2.62 -35.45
C VAL A 177 37.37 3.13 -36.38
N GLY A 178 36.13 2.68 -36.23
CA GLY A 178 34.97 3.10 -37.03
C GLY A 178 34.45 4.48 -36.60
N ASN A 179 34.17 4.61 -35.30
CA ASN A 179 33.64 5.76 -34.54
C ASN A 179 32.13 5.76 -34.39
N GLY A 180 31.37 5.99 -35.45
CA GLY A 180 29.92 6.05 -35.32
C GLY A 180 29.29 5.77 -36.65
N GLY A 181 28.10 5.17 -36.66
CA GLY A 181 27.52 4.61 -37.88
C GLY A 181 27.72 3.11 -37.91
N ASP A 182 27.11 2.44 -38.90
CA ASP A 182 27.19 0.99 -39.03
C ASP A 182 28.43 0.62 -39.86
N ASP A 183 29.54 0.31 -39.20
CA ASP A 183 30.86 0.21 -39.80
C ASP A 183 31.27 -1.24 -40.14
N ILE A 184 32.13 -1.41 -41.14
CA ILE A 184 32.73 -2.71 -41.50
C ILE A 184 34.25 -2.62 -41.38
N LEU A 185 34.82 -3.34 -40.42
CA LEU A 185 36.25 -3.35 -40.11
C LEU A 185 36.85 -4.73 -40.36
N ARG A 186 38.03 -4.79 -41.00
CA ARG A 186 38.72 -6.06 -41.29
C ARG A 186 40.23 -5.98 -41.04
N GLY A 187 40.74 -6.70 -40.06
CA GLY A 187 42.17 -6.75 -39.70
C GLY A 187 43.06 -7.40 -40.78
N MET A 188 42.65 -8.59 -41.23
CA MET A 188 43.30 -9.45 -42.23
C MET A 188 44.37 -10.40 -41.66
N ASP A 189 45.67 -10.10 -41.78
CA ASP A 189 46.73 -10.87 -41.12
C ASP A 189 47.45 -9.91 -40.16
N GLY A 190 47.79 -10.34 -38.95
CA GLY A 190 48.42 -9.47 -37.93
C GLY A 190 47.73 -9.66 -36.58
N ASN A 191 48.30 -9.16 -35.49
CA ASN A 191 47.56 -9.03 -34.24
C ASN A 191 46.88 -7.67 -34.24
N ASP A 192 45.63 -7.64 -34.70
CA ASP A 192 44.90 -6.43 -35.00
C ASP A 192 44.05 -5.97 -33.81
N ILE A 193 43.74 -4.67 -33.77
CA ILE A 193 42.82 -4.06 -32.79
C ILE A 193 41.74 -3.33 -33.57
N LEU A 194 40.48 -3.76 -33.42
CA LEU A 194 39.33 -3.22 -34.13
C LEU A 194 38.35 -2.64 -33.10
N PHE A 195 37.92 -1.39 -33.33
CA PHE A 195 36.89 -0.70 -32.57
C PHE A 195 35.78 -0.29 -33.53
N GLY A 196 34.58 -0.83 -33.36
CA GLY A 196 33.40 -0.39 -34.10
C GLY A 196 33.10 1.08 -33.80
N ASP A 197 32.93 1.37 -32.52
CA ASP A 197 32.55 2.70 -32.06
C ASP A 197 33.65 3.62 -31.48
N SER A 198 33.20 4.85 -31.17
CA SER A 198 33.95 5.90 -30.49
C SER A 198 34.21 5.55 -29.03
N ILE A 199 35.40 5.06 -28.74
CA ILE A 199 35.91 4.89 -27.37
C ILE A 199 36.42 6.23 -26.80
N ALA A 200 35.85 6.67 -25.67
CA ALA A 200 36.23 7.93 -25.04
C ALA A 200 37.63 7.82 -24.40
N ASP A 201 38.62 8.49 -24.99
CA ASP A 201 39.94 8.70 -24.39
C ASP A 201 39.85 9.78 -23.27
N ALA A 202 39.67 9.32 -22.02
CA ALA A 202 39.46 10.18 -20.86
C ALA A 202 40.70 11.00 -20.44
N ASP A 203 41.91 10.58 -20.85
CA ASP A 203 43.17 11.27 -20.50
C ASP A 203 43.86 11.97 -21.68
N LEU A 204 43.30 11.84 -22.89
CA LEU A 204 43.68 12.48 -24.15
C LEU A 204 45.08 12.11 -24.65
N ASP A 205 45.57 10.91 -24.34
CA ASP A 205 46.89 10.43 -24.76
C ASP A 205 46.90 9.73 -26.13
N GLY A 206 45.72 9.50 -26.71
CA GLY A 206 45.52 8.80 -27.97
C GLY A 206 45.30 7.29 -27.83
N VAL A 207 45.15 6.79 -26.60
CA VAL A 207 44.73 5.42 -26.26
C VAL A 207 43.42 5.50 -25.49
N ALA A 208 42.46 4.64 -25.79
CA ALA A 208 41.18 4.66 -25.08
C ALA A 208 41.28 4.12 -23.66
N ASP A 209 40.36 4.60 -22.79
CA ASP A 209 40.35 4.50 -21.32
C ASP A 209 41.04 3.25 -20.76
N ASP A 210 42.29 3.46 -20.37
CA ASP A 210 43.14 2.51 -19.70
C ASP A 210 43.45 3.05 -18.29
N LEU A 211 42.58 2.68 -17.36
CA LEU A 211 42.67 3.06 -15.96
C LEU A 211 43.96 2.57 -15.26
N ASP A 212 44.73 1.64 -15.87
CA ASP A 212 45.93 1.05 -15.27
C ASP A 212 47.27 1.31 -16.00
N GLY A 213 47.24 1.90 -17.20
CA GLY A 213 48.38 2.33 -18.00
C GLY A 213 49.06 1.23 -18.83
N ASP A 214 48.39 0.11 -19.13
CA ASP A 214 48.89 -0.98 -19.98
C ASP A 214 48.67 -0.85 -21.50
N GLY A 215 47.87 0.13 -21.94
CA GLY A 215 47.54 0.44 -23.32
C GLY A 215 46.34 -0.31 -23.89
N LEU A 216 45.48 -0.90 -23.05
CA LEU A 216 44.26 -1.61 -23.44
C LEU A 216 43.02 -1.00 -22.77
N PRO A 217 41.90 -0.79 -23.51
CA PRO A 217 40.66 -0.30 -22.91
C PRO A 217 40.09 -1.31 -21.91
N ASP A 218 39.64 -0.84 -20.75
CA ASP A 218 39.13 -1.68 -19.64
C ASP A 218 37.73 -2.29 -19.88
N GLY A 219 37.24 -2.23 -21.12
CA GLY A 219 35.97 -2.81 -21.54
C GLY A 219 34.74 -1.99 -21.16
N THR A 220 34.87 -0.81 -20.55
CA THR A 220 33.70 -0.02 -20.13
C THR A 220 33.40 1.14 -21.07
N ASN A 221 32.97 0.85 -22.31
CA ASN A 221 32.20 1.87 -23.04
C ASN A 221 30.90 2.09 -22.25
N SER A 222 30.56 3.34 -21.94
CA SER A 222 29.36 3.69 -21.15
C SER A 222 28.30 4.41 -21.99
N ASP A 223 28.50 4.44 -23.31
CA ASP A 223 27.57 5.04 -24.27
C ASP A 223 26.79 3.95 -25.03
N PRO A 224 25.49 3.76 -24.75
CA PRO A 224 24.65 2.78 -25.44
C PRO A 224 24.14 3.27 -26.81
N SER A 225 24.76 4.30 -27.42
CA SER A 225 24.26 4.98 -28.62
C SER A 225 25.18 4.90 -29.85
N GLY A 226 25.76 3.74 -30.08
CA GLY A 226 26.56 3.40 -31.27
C GLY A 226 25.77 2.81 -32.44
N GLY A 227 26.49 2.33 -33.46
CA GLY A 227 25.94 1.71 -34.68
C GLY A 227 26.11 0.19 -34.70
N ASP A 228 25.44 -0.48 -35.63
CA ASP A 228 25.49 -1.95 -35.75
C ASP A 228 26.71 -2.36 -36.61
N ASP A 229 27.80 -2.79 -35.98
CA ASP A 229 29.11 -2.97 -36.60
C ASP A 229 29.43 -4.40 -37.03
N LEU A 230 30.29 -4.55 -38.05
CA LEU A 230 30.84 -5.83 -38.49
C LEU A 230 32.36 -5.83 -38.43
N LEU A 231 32.92 -6.55 -37.45
CA LEU A 231 34.36 -6.67 -37.22
C LEU A 231 34.86 -8.09 -37.55
N ASP A 232 35.98 -8.18 -38.27
CA ASP A 232 36.63 -9.44 -38.67
C ASP A 232 38.16 -9.31 -38.43
N GLY A 233 38.68 -9.97 -37.41
CA GLY A 233 40.11 -9.96 -37.03
C GLY A 233 40.97 -10.64 -38.09
N GLY A 234 40.68 -11.90 -38.36
CA GLY A 234 41.29 -12.67 -39.45
C GLY A 234 42.32 -13.67 -38.95
N PHE A 235 43.61 -13.44 -39.21
CA PHE A 235 44.70 -14.30 -38.73
C PHE A 235 45.59 -13.54 -37.74
N GLY A 236 45.67 -14.01 -36.51
CA GLY A 236 46.50 -13.44 -35.47
C GLY A 236 45.82 -13.55 -34.12
N ASN A 237 46.36 -12.89 -33.12
CA ASN A 237 45.72 -12.76 -31.81
C ASN A 237 45.12 -11.37 -31.73
N ASP A 238 43.86 -11.28 -32.11
CA ASP A 238 43.17 -10.03 -32.38
C ASP A 238 42.38 -9.55 -31.15
N ARG A 239 42.10 -8.25 -31.11
CA ARG A 239 41.21 -7.62 -30.13
C ARG A 239 40.10 -6.88 -30.83
N LEU A 240 38.86 -7.28 -30.61
CA LEU A 240 37.68 -6.70 -31.22
C LEU A 240 36.79 -6.11 -30.13
N TYR A 241 36.29 -4.90 -30.37
CA TYR A 241 35.36 -4.19 -29.50
C TYR A 241 34.23 -3.63 -30.37
N GLY A 242 32.99 -4.08 -30.12
CA GLY A 242 31.80 -3.62 -30.84
C GLY A 242 31.46 -2.19 -30.42
N GLY A 243 30.92 -2.04 -29.21
CA GLY A 243 30.61 -0.74 -28.64
C GLY A 243 29.18 -0.69 -28.15
N GLY A 244 28.35 0.17 -28.74
CA GLY A 244 26.91 0.08 -28.59
C GLY A 244 26.25 -0.17 -29.94
N GLY A 245 25.16 -0.94 -29.99
CA GLY A 245 24.55 -1.37 -31.24
C GLY A 245 24.49 -2.89 -31.31
N ASP A 246 23.76 -3.45 -32.26
CA ASP A 246 23.68 -4.92 -32.40
C ASP A 246 24.83 -5.39 -33.33
N ASP A 247 25.97 -5.77 -32.74
CA ASP A 247 27.22 -5.97 -33.46
C ASP A 247 27.45 -7.41 -33.93
N THR A 248 28.33 -7.59 -34.92
CA THR A 248 28.81 -8.91 -35.36
C THR A 248 30.34 -8.95 -35.38
N LEU A 249 30.93 -9.73 -34.49
CA LEU A 249 32.37 -9.80 -34.29
C LEU A 249 32.89 -11.22 -34.57
N GLN A 250 33.94 -11.30 -35.39
CA GLN A 250 34.62 -12.54 -35.72
C GLN A 250 36.13 -12.43 -35.44
N GLY A 251 36.64 -13.20 -34.46
CA GLY A 251 38.07 -13.28 -34.12
C GLY A 251 38.88 -13.90 -35.27
N GLY A 252 38.60 -15.16 -35.59
CA GLY A 252 39.19 -15.85 -36.74
C GLY A 252 40.15 -16.96 -36.34
N PHE A 253 41.43 -16.84 -36.69
CA PHE A 253 42.45 -17.82 -36.35
C PHE A 253 43.47 -17.22 -35.39
N GLY A 254 43.59 -17.78 -34.20
CA GLY A 254 44.57 -17.42 -33.18
C GLY A 254 43.89 -17.32 -31.82
N HIS A 255 44.53 -16.64 -30.85
CA HIS A 255 43.95 -16.47 -29.52
C HIS A 255 43.39 -15.06 -29.42
N ASP A 256 42.11 -14.93 -29.63
CA ASP A 256 41.42 -13.66 -29.83
C ASP A 256 40.74 -13.20 -28.54
N THR A 257 40.50 -11.89 -28.45
CA THR A 257 39.70 -11.29 -27.37
C THR A 257 38.62 -10.42 -27.99
N VAL A 258 37.36 -10.73 -27.71
CA VAL A 258 36.21 -10.18 -28.41
C VAL A 258 35.20 -9.66 -27.37
N PHE A 259 34.85 -8.38 -27.46
CA PHE A 259 33.89 -7.72 -26.58
C PHE A 259 32.74 -7.13 -27.41
N GLY A 260 31.50 -7.53 -27.14
CA GLY A 260 30.29 -7.00 -27.79
C GLY A 260 30.00 -5.58 -27.33
N GLY A 261 29.58 -5.44 -26.07
CA GLY A 261 29.33 -4.16 -25.43
C GLY A 261 27.86 -4.01 -25.05
N PHE A 262 27.16 -3.02 -25.61
CA PHE A 262 25.72 -2.87 -25.43
C PHE A 262 25.00 -3.25 -26.71
N GLY A 263 23.92 -4.03 -26.63
CA GLY A 263 23.13 -4.43 -27.79
C GLY A 263 23.00 -5.94 -27.84
N ALA A 264 22.30 -6.46 -28.85
CA ALA A 264 22.20 -7.89 -29.07
C ALA A 264 23.29 -8.33 -30.07
N ASP A 265 24.41 -8.80 -29.54
CA ASP A 265 25.64 -9.01 -30.29
C ASP A 265 25.81 -10.46 -30.76
N LEU A 266 26.54 -10.65 -31.86
CA LEU A 266 26.96 -11.96 -32.37
C LEU A 266 28.50 -12.06 -32.35
N LEU A 267 29.04 -12.86 -31.44
CA LEU A 267 30.47 -13.05 -31.24
C LEU A 267 30.90 -14.47 -31.65
N ASN A 268 31.99 -14.57 -32.40
CA ASN A 268 32.61 -15.84 -32.77
C ASN A 268 34.13 -15.78 -32.61
N GLY A 269 34.68 -16.61 -31.71
CA GLY A 269 36.12 -16.72 -31.45
C GLY A 269 36.84 -17.34 -32.65
N GLY A 270 36.54 -18.60 -32.95
CA GLY A 270 37.06 -19.29 -34.11
C GLY A 270 38.05 -20.39 -33.74
N ASP A 271 39.24 -20.37 -34.33
CA ASP A 271 40.26 -21.39 -34.08
C ASP A 271 41.31 -20.86 -33.08
N GLY A 272 41.31 -21.36 -31.85
CA GLY A 272 42.28 -21.06 -30.80
C GLY A 272 41.62 -20.97 -29.44
N ASP A 273 42.40 -20.74 -28.37
CA ASP A 273 41.83 -20.52 -27.03
C ASP A 273 41.45 -19.02 -26.91
N ASP A 274 40.16 -18.72 -27.00
CA ASP A 274 39.62 -17.36 -27.15
C ASP A 274 38.95 -16.83 -25.87
N VAL A 275 38.78 -15.50 -25.79
CA VAL A 275 38.01 -14.82 -24.73
C VAL A 275 36.90 -13.98 -25.37
N LEU A 276 35.65 -14.32 -25.08
CA LEU A 276 34.46 -13.61 -25.56
C LEU A 276 33.66 -13.08 -24.37
N ASP A 277 33.17 -11.85 -24.48
CA ASP A 277 32.33 -11.18 -23.49
C ASP A 277 31.22 -10.42 -24.25
N GLY A 278 29.97 -10.83 -24.10
CA GLY A 278 28.81 -10.24 -24.78
C GLY A 278 28.53 -8.84 -24.26
N GLY A 279 28.33 -8.72 -22.95
CA GLY A 279 28.18 -7.44 -22.26
C GLY A 279 26.75 -7.24 -21.78
N ALA A 280 26.01 -6.34 -22.40
CA ALA A 280 24.64 -6.03 -22.02
C ALA A 280 23.70 -6.09 -23.22
N GLY A 281 22.71 -6.96 -23.16
CA GLY A 281 21.74 -7.26 -24.21
C GLY A 281 21.69 -8.76 -24.45
N ASP A 282 20.83 -9.20 -25.37
CA ASP A 282 20.61 -10.64 -25.60
C ASP A 282 21.64 -11.13 -26.64
N ASP A 283 22.76 -11.69 -26.18
CA ASP A 283 23.95 -11.96 -27.00
C ASP A 283 24.04 -13.41 -27.50
N SER A 284 24.83 -13.63 -28.55
CA SER A 284 25.12 -14.95 -29.11
C SER A 284 26.61 -15.18 -29.25
N LEU A 285 27.18 -16.04 -28.40
CA LEU A 285 28.61 -16.33 -28.32
C LEU A 285 28.93 -17.74 -28.82
N LEU A 286 29.95 -17.85 -29.68
CA LEU A 286 30.46 -19.11 -30.20
C LEU A 286 31.99 -19.22 -30.04
N GLY A 287 32.47 -20.16 -29.23
CA GLY A 287 33.90 -20.43 -29.01
C GLY A 287 34.56 -21.14 -30.20
N SER A 288 33.91 -22.21 -30.69
CA SER A 288 34.35 -23.06 -31.81
C SER A 288 35.43 -24.10 -31.46
N LEU A 289 36.72 -23.85 -31.76
CA LEU A 289 37.79 -24.84 -31.57
C LEU A 289 38.84 -24.29 -30.60
N GLY A 290 38.85 -24.74 -29.36
CA GLY A 290 39.75 -24.16 -28.36
C GLY A 290 39.37 -24.53 -26.95
N ASN A 291 40.10 -24.04 -25.96
CA ASN A 291 39.61 -24.00 -24.58
C ASN A 291 39.25 -22.55 -24.30
N ASP A 292 37.99 -22.22 -24.49
CA ASP A 292 37.53 -20.84 -24.59
C ASP A 292 36.95 -20.34 -23.27
N LEU A 293 36.97 -19.02 -23.09
CA LEU A 293 36.29 -18.33 -22.00
C LEU A 293 35.18 -17.46 -22.59
N LEU A 294 33.92 -17.82 -22.36
CA LEU A 294 32.75 -17.09 -22.87
C LEU A 294 31.95 -16.53 -21.69
N ARG A 295 31.52 -15.27 -21.80
CA ARG A 295 30.60 -14.61 -20.84
C ARG A 295 29.47 -13.93 -21.61
N GLY A 296 28.22 -14.28 -21.31
CA GLY A 296 27.04 -13.60 -21.86
C GLY A 296 26.95 -12.18 -21.33
N GLY A 297 26.64 -12.04 -20.03
CA GLY A 297 26.60 -10.75 -19.34
C GLY A 297 25.22 -10.46 -18.77
N ASP A 298 24.68 -9.26 -19.01
CA ASP A 298 23.29 -8.94 -18.67
C ASP A 298 22.40 -9.19 -19.91
N GLY A 299 21.37 -10.02 -19.85
CA GLY A 299 20.47 -10.28 -20.99
C GLY A 299 20.10 -11.76 -21.08
N ASP A 300 19.21 -12.12 -22.00
CA ASP A 300 18.89 -13.53 -22.28
C ASP A 300 19.88 -14.07 -23.35
N ASP A 301 20.97 -14.73 -22.91
CA ASP A 301 22.11 -15.05 -23.77
C ASP A 301 22.11 -16.47 -24.34
N PHE A 302 22.73 -16.64 -25.51
CA PHE A 302 23.08 -17.94 -26.08
C PHE A 302 24.59 -18.15 -26.12
N VAL A 303 25.10 -19.07 -25.31
CA VAL A 303 26.54 -19.31 -25.15
C VAL A 303 26.92 -20.72 -25.60
N ASN A 304 27.83 -20.87 -26.57
CA ASN A 304 28.22 -22.16 -27.12
C ASN A 304 29.75 -22.36 -27.20
N GLY A 305 30.30 -23.26 -26.37
CA GLY A 305 31.74 -23.59 -26.32
C GLY A 305 32.21 -24.44 -27.50
N SER A 306 31.35 -25.35 -27.97
CA SER A 306 31.60 -26.28 -29.07
C SER A 306 32.63 -27.37 -28.79
N ILE A 307 33.93 -27.18 -29.03
CA ILE A 307 34.92 -28.26 -28.90
C ILE A 307 36.13 -27.76 -28.10
N GLY A 308 36.36 -28.42 -26.97
CA GLY A 308 37.49 -28.28 -26.09
C GLY A 308 37.02 -28.13 -24.65
N ASN A 309 37.88 -27.72 -23.70
CA ASN A 309 37.48 -27.64 -22.29
C ASN A 309 37.18 -26.18 -21.96
N ASP A 310 35.91 -25.81 -22.05
CA ASP A 310 35.49 -24.42 -22.07
C ASP A 310 35.06 -23.94 -20.68
N SER A 311 35.12 -22.63 -20.48
CA SER A 311 34.59 -21.94 -19.29
C SER A 311 33.52 -20.97 -19.74
N LEU A 312 32.26 -21.28 -19.45
CA LEU A 312 31.09 -20.58 -19.95
C LEU A 312 30.32 -19.95 -18.78
N TYR A 313 29.93 -18.70 -18.94
CA TYR A 313 29.13 -17.96 -17.97
C TYR A 313 27.96 -17.31 -18.70
N GLY A 314 26.72 -17.56 -18.28
CA GLY A 314 25.52 -16.87 -18.78
C GLY A 314 25.50 -15.44 -18.27
N GLY A 315 25.16 -15.26 -17.00
CA GLY A 315 25.25 -13.99 -16.30
C GLY A 315 23.94 -13.66 -15.61
N ALA A 316 23.23 -12.64 -16.04
CA ALA A 316 21.92 -12.28 -15.51
C ALA A 316 20.89 -12.26 -16.63
N GLY A 317 19.84 -13.07 -16.53
CA GLY A 317 18.83 -13.27 -17.55
C GLY A 317 18.53 -14.76 -17.72
N THR A 318 17.69 -15.11 -18.68
CA THR A 318 17.36 -16.52 -18.96
C THR A 318 18.24 -17.07 -20.08
N ASP A 319 19.31 -17.76 -19.70
CA ASP A 319 20.40 -18.11 -20.60
C ASP A 319 20.29 -19.54 -21.17
N GLU A 320 20.79 -19.74 -22.39
CA GLU A 320 21.00 -21.07 -22.99
C GLU A 320 22.49 -21.33 -23.21
N ILE A 321 23.05 -22.26 -22.42
CA ILE A 321 24.47 -22.64 -22.50
C ILE A 321 24.61 -24.05 -23.09
N LEU A 322 25.36 -24.15 -24.18
CA LEU A 322 25.80 -25.40 -24.80
C LEU A 322 27.31 -25.56 -24.62
N ALA A 323 27.74 -26.40 -23.67
CA ALA A 323 29.16 -26.56 -23.37
C ALA A 323 29.91 -27.25 -24.52
N GLY A 324 29.51 -28.47 -24.90
CA GLY A 324 29.96 -29.12 -26.13
C GLY A 324 30.78 -30.39 -25.89
N ASP A 325 31.78 -30.65 -26.73
CA ASP A 325 32.67 -31.80 -26.57
C ASP A 325 33.90 -31.39 -25.74
N GLY A 326 34.03 -31.90 -24.51
CA GLY A 326 35.16 -31.65 -23.63
C GLY A 326 34.79 -31.78 -22.16
N ASN A 327 35.70 -31.45 -21.24
CA ASN A 327 35.35 -31.40 -19.82
C ASN A 327 35.12 -29.94 -19.45
N ASP A 328 33.87 -29.53 -19.44
CA ASP A 328 33.52 -28.11 -19.42
C ASP A 328 33.14 -27.61 -18.03
N LEU A 329 33.26 -26.29 -17.85
CA LEU A 329 32.74 -25.56 -16.70
C LEU A 329 31.69 -24.57 -17.21
N ALA A 330 30.43 -24.74 -16.82
CA ALA A 330 29.36 -23.79 -17.14
C ALA A 330 28.65 -23.29 -15.87
N ASP A 331 28.30 -22.01 -15.87
CA ASP A 331 27.55 -21.32 -14.82
C ASP A 331 26.46 -20.47 -15.48
N GLY A 332 25.19 -20.74 -15.19
CA GLY A 332 24.03 -20.02 -15.73
C GLY A 332 23.98 -18.61 -15.17
N GLY A 333 23.90 -18.48 -13.85
CA GLY A 333 23.94 -17.19 -13.16
C GLY A 333 22.61 -16.88 -12.49
N GLU A 334 22.01 -15.72 -12.73
CA GLU A 334 20.70 -15.35 -12.19
C GLU A 334 19.65 -15.40 -13.30
N GLY A 335 18.60 -16.19 -13.15
CA GLY A 335 17.48 -16.36 -14.07
C GLY A 335 17.15 -17.84 -14.24
N ASP A 336 16.10 -18.14 -15.02
CA ASP A 336 15.71 -19.52 -15.32
C ASP A 336 16.52 -20.04 -16.52
N ASP A 337 17.62 -20.75 -16.27
CA ASP A 337 18.63 -21.08 -17.27
C ASP A 337 18.53 -22.50 -17.84
N ARG A 338 19.11 -22.70 -19.02
CA ARG A 338 19.18 -23.99 -19.72
C ARG A 338 20.62 -24.37 -20.05
N LEU A 339 21.18 -25.31 -19.31
CA LEU A 339 22.56 -25.77 -19.48
C LEU A 339 22.62 -27.18 -20.09
N ILE A 340 23.44 -27.38 -21.12
CA ILE A 340 23.75 -28.71 -21.68
C ILE A 340 25.26 -28.95 -21.74
N GLY A 341 25.73 -29.99 -21.05
CA GLY A 341 27.12 -30.47 -21.11
C GLY A 341 27.49 -31.08 -22.46
N ASN A 342 26.67 -32.01 -22.95
CA ASN A 342 26.94 -32.88 -24.11
C ASN A 342 27.96 -33.97 -23.83
N GLY A 343 29.23 -33.78 -24.17
CA GLY A 343 30.20 -34.88 -24.25
C GLY A 343 31.44 -34.65 -23.43
N GLY A 344 31.54 -35.27 -22.26
CA GLY A 344 32.78 -35.34 -21.49
C GLY A 344 32.57 -35.53 -20.00
N HIS A 345 33.14 -34.67 -19.16
CA HIS A 345 33.01 -34.76 -17.71
C HIS A 345 32.81 -33.35 -17.17
N ASP A 346 31.55 -32.94 -17.16
CA ASP A 346 31.20 -31.53 -17.09
C ASP A 346 30.83 -31.11 -15.66
N SER A 347 31.07 -29.83 -15.38
CA SER A 347 30.66 -29.17 -14.15
C SER A 347 29.70 -28.04 -14.51
N LEU A 348 28.41 -28.25 -14.30
CA LEU A 348 27.34 -27.34 -14.69
C LEU A 348 26.66 -26.79 -13.43
N THR A 349 26.55 -25.47 -13.34
CA THR A 349 25.87 -24.77 -12.23
C THR A 349 24.75 -23.92 -12.82
N GLY A 350 23.51 -24.10 -12.36
CA GLY A 350 22.36 -23.29 -12.79
C GLY A 350 22.48 -21.88 -12.21
N GLY A 351 22.42 -21.77 -10.89
CA GLY A 351 22.63 -20.52 -10.18
C GLY A 351 21.38 -20.14 -9.39
N GLY A 352 20.70 -19.06 -9.75
CA GLY A 352 19.48 -18.62 -9.10
C GLY A 352 18.32 -18.53 -10.08
N GLY A 353 17.29 -19.33 -9.90
CA GLY A 353 16.14 -19.44 -10.80
C GLY A 353 15.68 -20.89 -10.87
N ASN A 354 14.73 -21.22 -11.73
CA ASN A 354 14.29 -22.60 -11.94
C ASN A 354 15.01 -23.16 -13.17
N ASP A 355 16.17 -23.76 -12.94
CA ASP A 355 17.10 -24.11 -14.00
C ASP A 355 16.84 -25.51 -14.57
N ARG A 356 17.20 -25.70 -15.84
CA ARG A 356 17.25 -27.03 -16.47
C ARG A 356 18.67 -27.38 -16.90
N ILE A 357 19.24 -28.40 -16.27
CA ILE A 357 20.63 -28.80 -16.46
C ILE A 357 20.72 -30.23 -17.00
N GLU A 358 21.37 -30.43 -18.15
CA GLU A 358 21.53 -31.72 -18.82
C GLU A 358 23.01 -32.11 -19.01
N GLY A 359 23.50 -33.13 -18.29
CA GLY A 359 24.89 -33.60 -18.37
C GLY A 359 25.20 -34.43 -19.62
N ASN A 360 24.23 -35.23 -20.11
CA ASN A 360 24.38 -36.11 -21.26
C ASN A 360 25.45 -37.22 -21.14
N GLU A 361 26.51 -37.24 -21.94
CA GLU A 361 27.52 -38.30 -21.92
C GLU A 361 28.65 -37.94 -20.98
N GLY A 362 28.80 -38.65 -19.85
CA GLY A 362 29.91 -38.29 -19.00
C GLY A 362 29.94 -38.89 -17.61
N ASN A 363 30.48 -38.14 -16.67
CA ASN A 363 30.39 -38.38 -15.23
C ASN A 363 30.34 -36.97 -14.67
N ASP A 364 29.14 -36.41 -14.70
CA ASP A 364 28.96 -34.96 -14.68
C ASP A 364 28.55 -34.53 -13.27
N SER A 365 28.89 -33.29 -12.93
CA SER A 365 28.49 -32.64 -11.67
C SER A 365 27.54 -31.51 -12.01
N LEU A 366 26.28 -31.69 -11.64
CA LEU A 366 25.18 -30.76 -11.89
C LEU A 366 24.78 -30.15 -10.56
N TYR A 367 24.81 -28.83 -10.47
CA TYR A 367 24.42 -28.04 -9.31
C TYR A 367 23.27 -27.13 -9.73
N GLY A 368 22.07 -27.31 -9.17
CA GLY A 368 20.91 -26.46 -9.45
C GLY A 368 21.13 -25.06 -8.91
N GLY A 369 21.18 -24.93 -7.59
CA GLY A 369 21.46 -23.68 -6.91
C GLY A 369 20.29 -23.26 -6.04
N SER A 370 19.65 -22.13 -6.33
CA SER A 370 18.44 -21.70 -5.64
C SER A 370 17.26 -21.61 -6.61
N GLY A 371 16.10 -22.13 -6.22
CA GLY A 371 14.92 -22.25 -7.08
C GLY A 371 14.57 -23.71 -7.30
N ASP A 372 13.50 -23.99 -8.05
CA ASP A 372 13.01 -25.35 -8.26
C ASP A 372 13.64 -25.93 -9.54
N ASP A 373 14.78 -26.63 -9.41
CA ASP A 373 15.61 -27.01 -10.54
C ASP A 373 15.27 -28.40 -11.12
N THR A 374 15.58 -28.62 -12.40
CA THR A 374 15.46 -29.91 -13.08
C THR A 374 16.81 -30.41 -13.60
N LEU A 375 17.33 -31.48 -13.00
CA LEU A 375 18.64 -32.05 -13.27
C LEU A 375 18.54 -33.39 -14.02
N VAL A 376 19.10 -33.44 -15.23
CA VAL A 376 19.19 -34.63 -16.08
C VAL A 376 20.64 -35.07 -16.22
N GLY A 377 21.08 -36.02 -15.40
CA GLY A 377 22.47 -36.45 -15.43
C GLY A 377 22.90 -37.17 -16.73
N GLY A 378 21.98 -37.85 -17.43
CA GLY A 378 22.32 -38.62 -18.62
C GLY A 378 23.07 -39.93 -18.35
N ASN A 379 23.96 -40.34 -19.25
CA ASN A 379 24.78 -41.53 -19.13
C ASN A 379 25.99 -41.28 -18.22
N GLY A 380 26.25 -42.21 -17.30
CA GLY A 380 27.44 -42.12 -16.45
C GLY A 380 27.14 -42.24 -14.97
N ALA A 381 28.15 -41.97 -14.15
CA ALA A 381 28.01 -41.83 -12.70
C ALA A 381 28.08 -40.34 -12.35
N ASN A 382 26.91 -39.75 -12.14
CA ASN A 382 26.73 -38.29 -12.06
C ASN A 382 26.46 -37.83 -10.62
N ILE A 383 26.84 -36.60 -10.30
CA ILE A 383 26.45 -35.91 -9.07
C ILE A 383 25.37 -34.90 -9.46
N LEU A 384 24.19 -35.02 -8.86
CA LEU A 384 23.08 -34.09 -9.03
C LEU A 384 22.81 -33.49 -7.66
N ASP A 385 23.09 -32.21 -7.49
CA ASP A 385 22.85 -31.44 -6.28
C ASP A 385 21.82 -30.36 -6.62
N GLY A 386 20.59 -30.51 -6.13
CA GLY A 386 19.50 -29.56 -6.42
C GLY A 386 19.81 -28.21 -5.78
N GLY A 387 19.70 -28.14 -4.46
CA GLY A 387 20.18 -27.00 -3.69
C GLY A 387 19.10 -26.49 -2.76
N ASP A 388 18.81 -25.19 -2.83
CA ASP A 388 17.73 -24.54 -2.10
C ASP A 388 16.47 -24.50 -2.99
N GLY A 389 15.49 -25.36 -2.76
CA GLY A 389 14.27 -25.38 -3.57
C GLY A 389 13.54 -26.71 -3.46
N ILE A 390 12.61 -26.97 -4.39
CA ILE A 390 12.06 -28.30 -4.64
C ILE A 390 12.65 -28.80 -5.97
N ASP A 391 13.70 -29.60 -5.86
CA ASP A 391 14.49 -29.97 -7.02
C ASP A 391 14.11 -31.35 -7.56
N THR A 392 14.21 -31.49 -8.89
CA THR A 392 13.80 -32.67 -9.64
C THR A 392 14.98 -33.36 -10.31
N ALA A 393 15.21 -34.63 -9.99
CA ALA A 393 16.08 -35.51 -10.78
C ALA A 393 15.26 -36.26 -11.85
N ASP A 394 15.57 -36.01 -13.12
CA ASP A 394 14.81 -36.55 -14.25
C ASP A 394 15.57 -37.68 -14.98
N PHE A 395 15.00 -38.88 -14.93
CA PHE A 395 15.50 -40.09 -15.59
C PHE A 395 14.58 -40.58 -16.72
N SER A 396 13.62 -39.76 -17.17
CA SER A 396 12.58 -40.14 -18.14
C SER A 396 13.11 -40.69 -19.46
N ALA A 397 14.26 -40.18 -19.93
CA ALA A 397 14.91 -40.60 -21.16
C ALA A 397 15.77 -41.89 -21.02
N GLY A 398 15.93 -42.41 -19.80
CA GLY A 398 16.82 -43.52 -19.47
C GLY A 398 16.22 -44.92 -19.65
N GLY A 399 16.97 -45.93 -19.18
CA GLY A 399 16.42 -47.26 -18.91
C GLY A 399 15.84 -47.34 -17.50
N ALA A 400 15.36 -48.53 -17.10
CA ALA A 400 14.82 -48.74 -15.77
C ALA A 400 15.72 -48.17 -14.65
N VAL A 401 15.12 -47.46 -13.73
CA VAL A 401 15.72 -46.69 -12.64
C VAL A 401 15.45 -47.41 -11.33
N GLY A 402 16.47 -47.52 -10.49
CA GLY A 402 16.24 -47.85 -9.09
C GLY A 402 17.06 -46.94 -8.22
N TYR A 403 16.45 -46.10 -7.41
CA TYR A 403 17.16 -45.18 -6.53
C TYR A 403 16.56 -45.18 -5.12
N ASP A 404 17.43 -45.26 -4.12
CA ASP A 404 17.08 -45.16 -2.70
C ASP A 404 17.76 -43.93 -2.09
N MET A 405 16.97 -42.88 -1.85
CA MET A 405 17.42 -41.59 -1.31
C MET A 405 17.90 -41.72 0.13
N GLY A 406 17.29 -42.60 0.93
CA GLY A 406 17.70 -42.85 2.31
C GLY A 406 19.08 -43.52 2.44
N SER A 407 19.47 -44.36 1.48
CA SER A 407 20.80 -45.00 1.45
C SER A 407 21.78 -44.39 0.46
N GLY A 408 21.33 -43.51 -0.44
CA GLY A 408 22.11 -42.94 -1.54
C GLY A 408 22.57 -44.01 -2.53
N THR A 409 21.75 -45.04 -2.78
CA THR A 409 22.12 -46.13 -3.68
C THR A 409 21.28 -46.17 -4.95
N GLY A 410 21.94 -45.95 -6.08
CA GLY A 410 21.34 -46.04 -7.42
C GLY A 410 21.65 -47.34 -8.17
N SER A 411 20.76 -47.72 -9.08
CA SER A 411 20.83 -48.89 -9.95
C SER A 411 20.14 -48.59 -11.28
N GLY A 412 20.41 -49.42 -12.30
CA GLY A 412 19.86 -49.18 -13.63
C GLY A 412 20.45 -47.90 -14.24
N ALA A 413 19.60 -46.97 -14.71
CA ALA A 413 20.05 -45.68 -15.24
C ALA A 413 20.69 -44.77 -14.18
N ALA A 414 20.33 -44.90 -12.91
CA ALA A 414 20.94 -44.13 -11.80
C ALA A 414 22.18 -44.83 -11.19
N ALA A 415 22.74 -45.86 -11.84
CA ALA A 415 23.80 -46.67 -11.27
C ALA A 415 25.11 -45.89 -11.08
N GLY A 416 25.46 -45.62 -9.83
CA GLY A 416 26.67 -44.87 -9.46
C GLY A 416 26.46 -43.37 -9.33
N SER A 417 25.26 -42.87 -9.66
CA SER A 417 24.89 -41.47 -9.46
C SER A 417 24.60 -41.18 -7.98
N VAL A 418 24.78 -39.92 -7.60
CA VAL A 418 24.52 -39.39 -6.25
C VAL A 418 23.56 -38.21 -6.39
N LEU A 419 22.40 -38.30 -5.74
CA LEU A 419 21.44 -37.21 -5.56
C LEU A 419 21.66 -36.55 -4.20
N ILE A 420 21.73 -35.22 -4.18
CA ILE A 420 21.90 -34.37 -3.00
C ILE A 420 20.82 -33.28 -3.10
N SER A 421 20.11 -33.01 -2.00
CA SER A 421 19.03 -31.99 -1.98
C SER A 421 18.08 -32.15 -3.18
N ILE A 422 17.54 -33.36 -3.35
CA ILE A 422 16.54 -33.68 -4.39
C ILE A 422 15.30 -34.19 -3.69
N GLU A 423 14.18 -33.52 -3.92
CA GLU A 423 12.89 -33.84 -3.33
C GLU A 423 11.99 -34.59 -4.32
N SER A 424 12.21 -34.39 -5.63
CA SER A 424 11.40 -34.95 -6.72
C SER A 424 12.22 -35.86 -7.63
N VAL A 425 11.66 -37.03 -7.99
CA VAL A 425 12.30 -37.96 -8.92
C VAL A 425 11.32 -38.43 -9.99
N ILE A 426 11.71 -38.23 -11.25
CA ILE A 426 10.97 -38.72 -12.42
C ILE A 426 11.64 -40.00 -12.95
N GLY A 427 10.87 -41.08 -12.97
CA GLY A 427 11.23 -42.38 -13.53
C GLY A 427 11.15 -42.41 -15.07
N SER A 428 11.54 -43.55 -15.62
CA SER A 428 11.57 -43.90 -17.03
C SER A 428 10.27 -44.57 -17.51
N GLY A 429 10.21 -44.90 -18.81
CA GLY A 429 9.12 -45.73 -19.36
C GLY A 429 9.24 -47.24 -19.05
N PHE A 430 9.91 -47.63 -17.97
CA PHE A 430 10.15 -49.02 -17.57
C PHE A 430 9.80 -49.24 -16.10
N GLY A 431 9.77 -50.50 -15.66
CA GLY A 431 9.52 -50.84 -14.25
C GLY A 431 10.61 -50.32 -13.32
N ASP A 432 10.30 -49.25 -12.59
CA ASP A 432 11.22 -48.49 -11.76
C ASP A 432 11.05 -48.78 -10.26
N ILE A 433 12.07 -48.47 -9.47
CA ILE A 433 12.06 -48.62 -8.01
C ILE A 433 12.56 -47.32 -7.38
N LEU A 434 11.62 -46.45 -6.98
CA LEU A 434 11.92 -45.15 -6.37
C LEU A 434 11.63 -45.23 -4.88
N ILE A 435 12.64 -44.94 -4.06
CA ILE A 435 12.55 -45.01 -2.60
C ILE A 435 13.00 -43.66 -2.02
N GLY A 436 12.10 -43.01 -1.28
CA GLY A 436 12.29 -41.72 -0.63
C GLY A 436 13.20 -41.74 0.59
N ASP A 437 13.17 -40.69 1.39
CA ASP A 437 13.91 -40.59 2.65
C ASP A 437 13.01 -40.26 3.86
N ALA A 438 13.39 -39.34 4.74
CA ALA A 438 12.56 -38.94 5.88
C ALA A 438 11.87 -37.58 5.66
N SER A 439 12.11 -36.97 4.51
CA SER A 439 11.58 -35.70 4.02
C SER A 439 10.37 -35.97 3.10
N ALA A 440 9.60 -34.94 2.76
CA ALA A 440 8.51 -35.09 1.81
C ALA A 440 9.08 -35.23 0.38
N ASN A 441 8.82 -36.35 -0.27
CA ASN A 441 9.30 -36.61 -1.63
C ASN A 441 8.15 -36.69 -2.64
N THR A 442 8.44 -36.36 -3.91
CA THR A 442 7.50 -36.52 -5.03
C THR A 442 8.05 -37.52 -6.03
N PHE A 443 7.21 -38.48 -6.44
CA PHE A 443 7.58 -39.51 -7.41
C PHE A 443 6.65 -39.49 -8.61
N THR A 444 7.24 -39.39 -9.80
CA THR A 444 6.55 -39.66 -11.07
C THR A 444 7.14 -40.94 -11.64
N GLY A 445 6.45 -42.07 -11.51
CA GLY A 445 6.97 -43.38 -11.98
C GLY A 445 7.17 -43.43 -13.50
N GLY A 446 6.29 -42.77 -14.26
CA GLY A 446 6.22 -42.91 -15.71
C GLY A 446 5.38 -44.13 -16.11
N ALA A 447 5.47 -44.52 -17.38
CA ALA A 447 4.83 -45.75 -17.83
C ALA A 447 5.65 -46.94 -17.35
N GLY A 448 5.07 -47.90 -16.65
CA GLY A 448 5.91 -48.95 -16.10
C GLY A 448 5.11 -49.95 -15.30
N ALA A 449 5.77 -50.62 -14.38
CA ALA A 449 5.10 -51.35 -13.30
C ALA A 449 5.98 -51.08 -12.09
N ASP A 450 5.76 -49.91 -11.52
CA ASP A 450 6.75 -49.21 -10.73
C ASP A 450 6.56 -49.52 -9.25
N THR A 451 7.61 -49.34 -8.48
CA THR A 451 7.58 -49.48 -7.02
C THR A 451 7.97 -48.15 -6.40
N LEU A 452 6.99 -47.46 -5.84
CA LEU A 452 7.14 -46.15 -5.21
C LEU A 452 7.05 -46.33 -3.69
N ILE A 453 8.09 -45.94 -2.96
CA ILE A 453 8.18 -46.10 -1.51
C ILE A 453 8.58 -44.78 -0.87
N GLY A 454 7.69 -44.06 -0.20
CA GLY A 454 8.01 -42.74 0.38
C GLY A 454 8.92 -42.79 1.62
N GLN A 455 8.63 -43.70 2.55
CA GLN A 455 9.27 -43.84 3.86
C GLN A 455 8.71 -42.91 4.94
N GLY A 456 9.37 -41.81 5.28
CA GLY A 456 8.87 -40.86 6.26
C GLY A 456 8.75 -39.49 5.61
N GLY A 457 7.75 -38.70 5.98
CA GLY A 457 7.43 -37.49 5.24
C GLY A 457 5.95 -37.46 4.93
N ASN A 458 5.53 -36.56 4.05
CA ASN A 458 4.25 -36.63 3.35
C ASN A 458 4.58 -36.83 1.87
N ASP A 459 4.63 -38.08 1.44
CA ASP A 459 5.19 -38.46 0.15
C ASP A 459 4.09 -38.51 -0.92
N THR A 460 4.45 -38.09 -2.13
CA THR A 460 3.53 -37.92 -3.25
C THR A 460 3.82 -38.94 -4.35
N ALA A 461 2.79 -39.62 -4.84
CA ALA A 461 2.81 -40.24 -6.16
C ALA A 461 2.03 -39.37 -7.15
N ASP A 462 2.73 -38.90 -8.18
CA ASP A 462 2.21 -37.97 -9.17
C ASP A 462 1.94 -38.66 -10.52
N TYR A 463 0.68 -38.70 -10.91
CA TYR A 463 0.20 -39.24 -12.18
C TYR A 463 -0.39 -38.18 -13.11
N SER A 464 -0.16 -36.89 -12.83
CA SER A 464 -0.71 -35.75 -13.60
C SER A 464 -0.36 -35.79 -15.09
N ALA A 465 0.81 -36.31 -15.45
CA ALA A 465 1.26 -36.47 -16.83
C ALA A 465 0.63 -37.65 -17.58
N SER A 466 -0.13 -38.52 -16.89
CA SER A 466 -0.69 -39.74 -17.48
C SER A 466 -1.65 -39.42 -18.63
N ALA A 467 -1.44 -40.08 -19.77
CA ALA A 467 -2.27 -39.90 -20.97
C ALA A 467 -3.64 -40.62 -20.91
N ALA A 468 -3.98 -41.23 -19.78
CA ALA A 468 -5.25 -41.89 -19.52
C ALA A 468 -5.57 -41.92 -18.02
N ALA A 469 -6.84 -42.17 -17.70
CA ALA A 469 -7.30 -42.29 -16.33
C ALA A 469 -6.56 -43.39 -15.54
N VAL A 470 -6.28 -43.09 -14.28
CA VAL A 470 -5.61 -43.93 -13.28
C VAL A 470 -6.58 -44.34 -12.18
N ASN A 471 -6.35 -45.56 -11.66
CA ASN A 471 -7.08 -46.13 -10.54
C ASN A 471 -6.06 -46.59 -9.50
N VAL A 472 -5.90 -45.78 -8.46
CA VAL A 472 -4.88 -45.98 -7.43
C VAL A 472 -5.56 -46.22 -6.10
N SER A 473 -5.14 -47.29 -5.42
CA SER A 473 -5.63 -47.63 -4.09
C SER A 473 -4.45 -47.85 -3.16
N LEU A 474 -4.33 -46.98 -2.17
CA LEU A 474 -3.52 -47.21 -0.98
C LEU A 474 -4.20 -48.29 -0.13
N ASN A 475 -3.38 -49.07 0.57
CA ASN A 475 -3.86 -50.15 1.43
C ASN A 475 -3.16 -50.12 2.81
N THR A 476 -2.51 -48.99 3.10
CA THR A 476 -1.87 -48.71 4.38
C THR A 476 -2.92 -48.78 5.48
N THR A 477 -2.56 -49.45 6.58
CA THR A 477 -3.43 -49.55 7.76
C THR A 477 -2.66 -49.13 9.00
N VAL A 478 -3.35 -48.72 10.06
CA VAL A 478 -2.67 -48.38 11.34
C VAL A 478 -1.93 -49.60 11.90
N ALA A 479 -2.41 -50.82 11.59
CA ALA A 479 -1.80 -52.08 12.01
C ALA A 479 -0.67 -52.58 11.10
N ASP A 480 -0.69 -52.19 9.82
CA ASP A 480 0.30 -52.54 8.80
C ASP A 480 0.56 -51.32 7.89
N PRO A 481 1.41 -50.37 8.34
CA PRO A 481 1.76 -49.19 7.55
C PRO A 481 2.55 -49.53 6.27
N LEU A 482 3.12 -50.74 6.19
CA LEU A 482 3.93 -51.19 5.05
C LEU A 482 3.09 -51.94 4.00
N ALA A 483 1.77 -52.01 4.18
CA ALA A 483 0.88 -52.65 3.24
C ALA A 483 0.97 -51.97 1.87
N VAL A 484 1.02 -52.78 0.82
CA VAL A 484 1.29 -52.30 -0.54
C VAL A 484 -0.02 -51.98 -1.25
N GLY A 485 -0.16 -50.73 -1.64
CA GLY A 485 -1.18 -50.26 -2.57
C GLY A 485 -0.94 -50.75 -3.99
N ILE A 486 -1.93 -50.53 -4.85
CA ILE A 486 -1.88 -50.92 -6.26
C ILE A 486 -2.33 -49.76 -7.15
N GLY A 487 -1.65 -49.60 -8.29
CA GLY A 487 -2.10 -48.77 -9.40
C GLY A 487 -2.61 -49.62 -10.56
N LEU A 488 -3.61 -49.12 -11.28
CA LEU A 488 -4.18 -49.69 -12.50
C LEU A 488 -4.55 -48.57 -13.49
N GLY A 489 -4.41 -48.82 -14.79
CA GLY A 489 -4.76 -47.85 -15.83
C GLY A 489 -3.74 -46.71 -15.99
N GLY A 490 -3.62 -46.20 -17.22
CA GLY A 490 -2.66 -45.16 -17.56
C GLY A 490 -1.23 -45.55 -17.17
N ASP A 491 -0.52 -44.58 -16.62
CA ASP A 491 0.84 -44.76 -16.10
C ASP A 491 0.88 -45.54 -14.79
N ALA A 492 -0.23 -45.62 -14.05
CA ALA A 492 -0.32 -46.40 -12.82
C ALA A 492 -0.38 -47.93 -13.04
N GLU A 493 -0.44 -48.43 -14.28
CA GLU A 493 -0.73 -49.84 -14.58
C GLU A 493 0.32 -50.82 -14.04
N GLY A 494 -0.01 -51.47 -12.91
CA GLY A 494 0.87 -52.47 -12.30
C GLY A 494 1.77 -51.92 -11.19
N ASP A 495 1.61 -50.64 -10.86
CA ASP A 495 2.36 -49.96 -9.82
C ASP A 495 2.07 -50.50 -8.42
N ARG A 496 3.06 -50.30 -7.55
CA ARG A 496 3.09 -50.74 -6.16
C ARG A 496 3.52 -49.57 -5.29
N LEU A 497 2.59 -49.06 -4.50
CA LEU A 497 2.80 -47.88 -3.66
C LEU A 497 2.91 -48.29 -2.19
N GLN A 498 3.90 -47.80 -1.45
CA GLN A 498 4.06 -48.05 -0.02
C GLN A 498 4.46 -46.75 0.67
N LEU A 499 3.87 -46.44 1.83
CA LEU A 499 4.21 -45.22 2.58
C LEU A 499 4.13 -43.98 1.68
N ILE A 500 3.01 -43.85 0.98
CA ILE A 500 2.64 -42.69 0.17
C ILE A 500 1.38 -42.15 0.81
N GLU A 501 1.33 -40.85 1.05
CA GLU A 501 0.22 -40.17 1.74
C GLU A 501 -0.52 -39.20 0.81
N ARG A 502 0.10 -38.78 -0.31
CA ARG A 502 -0.52 -37.93 -1.32
C ARG A 502 -0.58 -38.59 -2.69
N LEU A 503 -1.74 -38.50 -3.33
CA LEU A 503 -1.97 -38.97 -4.70
C LEU A 503 -2.43 -37.81 -5.58
N ILE A 504 -1.79 -37.66 -6.74
CA ILE A 504 -2.23 -36.74 -7.81
C ILE A 504 -2.67 -37.57 -9.01
N GLY A 505 -3.91 -37.36 -9.45
CA GLY A 505 -4.50 -37.96 -10.64
C GLY A 505 -4.11 -37.23 -11.93
N SER A 506 -4.60 -37.78 -13.03
CA SER A 506 -4.45 -37.30 -14.40
C SER A 506 -5.50 -36.24 -14.77
N ALA A 507 -5.57 -35.86 -16.05
CA ALA A 507 -6.61 -34.99 -16.58
C ALA A 507 -7.88 -35.75 -17.06
N PHE A 508 -8.14 -36.95 -16.53
CA PHE A 508 -9.25 -37.83 -16.91
C PHE A 508 -9.99 -38.35 -15.69
N ASP A 509 -11.18 -38.95 -15.88
CA ASP A 509 -12.01 -39.50 -14.80
C ASP A 509 -11.28 -40.59 -13.97
N ASP A 510 -10.69 -40.19 -12.86
CA ASP A 510 -9.81 -41.00 -12.04
C ASP A 510 -10.53 -41.66 -10.87
N THR A 511 -9.87 -42.64 -10.25
CA THR A 511 -10.34 -43.25 -9.00
C THR A 511 -9.18 -43.35 -8.03
N LEU A 512 -9.16 -42.47 -7.04
CA LEU A 512 -8.13 -42.41 -6.02
C LEU A 512 -8.72 -42.85 -4.69
N THR A 513 -8.13 -43.85 -4.06
CA THR A 513 -8.56 -44.41 -2.77
C THR A 513 -7.40 -44.38 -1.77
N GLY A 514 -7.56 -43.65 -0.68
CA GLY A 514 -6.64 -43.63 0.46
C GLY A 514 -6.73 -44.88 1.35
N GLY A 515 -5.92 -44.88 2.41
CA GLY A 515 -5.77 -45.96 3.39
C GLY A 515 -6.52 -45.72 4.71
N GLU A 516 -5.91 -46.16 5.83
CA GLU A 516 -6.38 -45.83 7.19
C GLU A 516 -5.59 -44.68 7.85
N LEU A 517 -4.70 -44.02 7.11
CA LEU A 517 -3.92 -42.87 7.57
C LEU A 517 -4.56 -41.58 7.03
N ASN A 518 -3.96 -40.43 7.30
CA ASN A 518 -4.47 -39.17 6.77
C ASN A 518 -3.91 -38.98 5.37
N ASP A 519 -4.76 -39.05 4.36
CA ASP A 519 -4.35 -38.98 2.97
C ASP A 519 -4.77 -37.66 2.31
N THR A 520 -4.02 -37.22 1.30
CA THR A 520 -4.36 -36.05 0.46
C THR A 520 -4.56 -36.51 -0.98
N LEU A 521 -5.72 -36.20 -1.55
CA LEU A 521 -6.12 -36.65 -2.88
C LEU A 521 -6.41 -35.45 -3.77
N MET A 522 -5.66 -35.33 -4.87
CA MET A 522 -5.89 -34.37 -5.93
C MET A 522 -6.31 -35.14 -7.18
N GLY A 523 -7.57 -34.99 -7.60
CA GLY A 523 -8.09 -35.70 -8.78
C GLY A 523 -7.48 -35.20 -10.09
N GLY A 524 -7.30 -33.88 -10.20
CA GLY A 524 -6.99 -33.22 -11.46
C GLY A 524 -8.27 -32.82 -12.19
N ALA A 525 -8.19 -32.61 -13.50
CA ALA A 525 -9.37 -32.37 -14.31
C ALA A 525 -10.09 -33.71 -14.59
N GLY A 526 -11.41 -33.74 -14.51
CA GLY A 526 -12.14 -34.99 -14.74
C GLY A 526 -13.43 -35.01 -13.94
N ALA A 527 -14.17 -36.12 -14.01
CA ALA A 527 -15.19 -36.42 -13.01
C ALA A 527 -14.67 -37.57 -12.13
N ASP A 528 -14.00 -37.21 -11.04
CA ASP A 528 -13.15 -38.14 -10.31
C ASP A 528 -13.89 -38.79 -9.14
N LEU A 529 -13.45 -39.99 -8.75
CA LEU A 529 -13.89 -40.66 -7.55
C LEU A 529 -12.78 -40.62 -6.49
N LEU A 530 -12.93 -39.73 -5.52
CA LEU A 530 -11.98 -39.54 -4.43
C LEU A 530 -12.53 -40.16 -3.16
N THR A 531 -11.85 -41.18 -2.64
CA THR A 531 -12.25 -41.90 -1.42
C THR A 531 -11.12 -41.84 -0.40
N GLY A 532 -11.25 -41.05 0.67
CA GLY A 532 -10.20 -40.90 1.68
C GLY A 532 -9.92 -42.19 2.43
N GLY A 533 -10.98 -42.80 2.99
CA GLY A 533 -10.86 -44.07 3.70
C GLY A 533 -11.14 -43.90 5.18
N ALA A 534 -10.22 -44.29 6.04
CA ALA A 534 -10.27 -43.96 7.46
C ALA A 534 -9.12 -43.02 7.78
N GLY A 535 -9.32 -42.05 8.65
CA GLY A 535 -8.31 -41.02 8.88
C GLY A 535 -8.97 -39.66 8.95
N ILE A 536 -8.17 -38.61 8.75
CA ILE A 536 -8.65 -37.28 8.42
C ILE A 536 -8.09 -36.97 7.04
N ASP A 537 -8.95 -37.10 6.04
CA ASP A 537 -8.53 -37.08 4.64
C ASP A 537 -8.86 -35.73 3.98
N THR A 538 -8.02 -35.35 3.02
CA THR A 538 -8.09 -34.04 2.36
C THR A 538 -8.31 -34.21 0.87
N ALA A 539 -9.28 -33.50 0.32
CA ALA A 539 -9.36 -33.30 -1.13
C ALA A 539 -8.77 -31.94 -1.50
N GLU A 540 -7.92 -31.94 -2.52
CA GLU A 540 -7.12 -30.79 -2.91
C GLU A 540 -7.44 -30.35 -4.34
N TYR A 541 -7.67 -29.05 -4.52
CA TYR A 541 -7.98 -28.39 -5.79
C TYR A 541 -7.05 -27.21 -6.10
N SER A 542 -5.87 -27.18 -5.48
CA SER A 542 -4.92 -26.06 -5.50
C SER A 542 -4.44 -25.69 -6.92
N THR A 543 -4.38 -26.66 -7.83
CA THR A 543 -3.96 -26.46 -9.23
C THR A 543 -5.11 -26.09 -10.18
N SER A 544 -6.34 -26.01 -9.70
CA SER A 544 -7.52 -25.77 -10.54
C SER A 544 -7.44 -24.39 -11.21
N ALA A 545 -7.59 -24.38 -12.54
CA ALA A 545 -7.54 -23.17 -13.35
C ALA A 545 -8.80 -22.25 -13.21
N ALA A 546 -9.73 -22.61 -12.33
CA ALA A 546 -10.92 -21.82 -11.99
C ALA A 546 -11.40 -22.14 -10.57
N GLY A 547 -12.24 -21.26 -10.02
CA GLY A 547 -12.84 -21.46 -8.71
C GLY A 547 -13.73 -22.70 -8.63
N VAL A 548 -13.65 -23.38 -7.49
CA VAL A 548 -14.36 -24.62 -7.16
C VAL A 548 -15.46 -24.38 -6.13
N SER A 549 -16.51 -25.18 -6.23
CA SER A 549 -17.65 -25.17 -5.31
C SER A 549 -17.86 -26.58 -4.78
N VAL A 550 -17.44 -26.83 -3.55
CA VAL A 550 -17.45 -28.14 -2.91
C VAL A 550 -18.21 -28.09 -1.60
N GLN A 551 -19.19 -28.98 -1.43
CA GLN A 551 -19.92 -29.15 -0.18
C GLN A 551 -19.91 -30.61 0.27
N LEU A 552 -19.23 -30.89 1.39
CA LEU A 552 -19.14 -32.21 1.99
C LEU A 552 -20.50 -32.68 2.53
N THR A 553 -20.73 -33.99 2.52
CA THR A 553 -21.93 -34.60 3.12
C THR A 553 -21.55 -35.79 4.00
N THR A 554 -22.28 -35.98 5.10
CA THR A 554 -22.03 -37.03 6.10
C THR A 554 -22.27 -38.47 5.61
N GLY A 555 -22.75 -38.66 4.38
CA GLY A 555 -23.10 -39.96 3.80
C GLY A 555 -22.24 -40.41 2.61
N GLY A 556 -21.24 -39.62 2.20
CA GLY A 556 -20.54 -39.79 0.93
C GLY A 556 -21.34 -39.22 -0.24
N GLY A 557 -20.66 -38.56 -1.17
CA GLY A 557 -21.24 -37.77 -2.24
C GLY A 557 -21.37 -36.30 -1.85
N ALA A 558 -20.27 -35.56 -2.04
CA ALA A 558 -20.29 -34.11 -2.00
C ALA A 558 -21.03 -33.52 -3.21
N LEU A 559 -21.53 -32.30 -3.08
CA LEU A 559 -21.92 -31.50 -4.24
C LEU A 559 -20.67 -30.77 -4.72
N THR A 560 -20.25 -31.07 -5.94
CA THR A 560 -19.01 -30.57 -6.54
C THR A 560 -19.34 -29.91 -7.88
N ALA A 561 -18.79 -28.73 -8.11
CA ALA A 561 -19.02 -27.95 -9.32
C ALA A 561 -17.90 -26.91 -9.50
N GLY A 562 -17.66 -26.49 -10.75
CA GLY A 562 -16.65 -25.48 -11.05
C GLY A 562 -15.23 -26.05 -11.03
N GLY A 563 -14.36 -25.46 -11.86
CA GLY A 563 -12.97 -25.89 -12.00
C GLY A 563 -12.81 -27.41 -12.14
N ASP A 564 -11.80 -27.91 -11.45
CA ASP A 564 -11.47 -29.33 -11.39
C ASP A 564 -12.45 -30.14 -10.53
N ALA A 565 -13.18 -29.50 -9.61
CA ALA A 565 -14.23 -30.18 -8.83
C ALA A 565 -15.46 -30.59 -9.66
N ALA A 566 -15.54 -30.21 -10.95
CA ALA A 566 -16.76 -30.35 -11.73
C ALA A 566 -17.11 -31.80 -12.11
N GLY A 567 -17.90 -32.46 -11.26
CA GLY A 567 -18.41 -33.82 -11.51
C GLY A 567 -17.86 -34.86 -10.53
N ASP A 568 -16.96 -34.45 -9.65
CA ASP A 568 -16.31 -35.30 -8.67
C ASP A 568 -17.27 -35.91 -7.65
N VAL A 569 -16.88 -37.06 -7.13
CA VAL A 569 -17.56 -37.74 -6.03
C VAL A 569 -16.57 -37.95 -4.89
N LEU A 570 -16.76 -37.19 -3.82
CA LEU A 570 -15.97 -37.27 -2.60
C LEU A 570 -16.64 -38.21 -1.56
N ASN A 571 -15.88 -39.16 -1.03
CA ASN A 571 -16.33 -40.09 0.02
C ASN A 571 -15.30 -40.20 1.15
N GLY A 572 -15.74 -40.02 2.41
CA GLY A 572 -14.83 -40.09 3.56
C GLY A 572 -13.71 -39.05 3.45
N ILE A 573 -14.09 -37.81 3.19
CA ILE A 573 -13.20 -36.66 3.13
C ILE A 573 -13.68 -35.68 4.20
N GLU A 574 -12.75 -35.19 5.01
CA GLU A 574 -13.01 -34.27 6.11
C GLU A 574 -12.46 -32.86 5.84
N ASN A 575 -11.44 -32.72 4.99
CA ASN A 575 -10.79 -31.45 4.71
C ASN A 575 -10.86 -31.09 3.22
N LEU A 576 -10.86 -29.78 2.95
CA LEU A 576 -10.85 -29.24 1.60
C LEU A 576 -9.75 -28.18 1.47
N ILE A 577 -9.06 -28.20 0.34
CA ILE A 577 -8.17 -27.13 -0.12
C ILE A 577 -8.70 -26.64 -1.46
N GLY A 578 -9.00 -25.35 -1.55
CA GLY A 578 -9.47 -24.66 -2.75
C GLY A 578 -8.34 -24.34 -3.73
N SER A 579 -8.68 -23.52 -4.71
CA SER A 579 -7.85 -23.09 -5.83
C SER A 579 -7.23 -21.70 -5.58
N ALA A 580 -6.56 -21.14 -6.58
CA ALA A 580 -6.11 -19.75 -6.57
C ALA A 580 -7.20 -18.74 -7.01
N HIS A 581 -8.48 -19.15 -7.01
CA HIS A 581 -9.62 -18.36 -7.45
C HIS A 581 -10.73 -18.39 -6.42
N ALA A 582 -11.71 -17.49 -6.56
CA ALA A 582 -12.87 -17.43 -5.66
C ALA A 582 -13.64 -18.76 -5.58
N ASP A 583 -13.58 -19.39 -4.41
CA ASP A 583 -14.12 -20.70 -4.12
C ASP A 583 -15.34 -20.64 -3.18
N PHE A 584 -16.12 -21.72 -3.20
CA PHE A 584 -17.13 -22.02 -2.19
C PHE A 584 -16.82 -23.37 -1.55
N LEU A 585 -16.36 -23.38 -0.31
CA LEU A 585 -16.02 -24.60 0.41
C LEU A 585 -16.94 -24.76 1.62
N ALA A 586 -17.64 -25.88 1.69
CA ALA A 586 -18.54 -26.19 2.78
C ALA A 586 -18.23 -27.56 3.40
N GLY A 587 -17.99 -27.57 4.71
CA GLY A 587 -17.82 -28.75 5.53
C GLY A 587 -19.14 -29.45 5.88
N ASN A 588 -19.07 -30.41 6.80
CA ASN A 588 -20.17 -31.25 7.22
C ASN A 588 -20.50 -31.07 8.72
N GLU A 589 -20.80 -32.14 9.45
CA GLU A 589 -21.08 -32.09 10.90
C GLU A 589 -19.86 -32.49 11.76
N GLY A 590 -18.75 -32.87 11.12
CA GLY A 590 -17.48 -33.20 11.75
C GLY A 590 -16.59 -31.96 11.92
N ALA A 591 -15.43 -32.13 12.55
CA ALA A 591 -14.41 -31.09 12.58
C ALA A 591 -13.66 -31.07 11.24
N ASN A 592 -13.86 -30.02 10.45
CA ASN A 592 -13.32 -29.87 9.10
C ASN A 592 -12.23 -28.80 9.05
N ARG A 593 -11.21 -29.00 8.20
CA ARG A 593 -10.26 -27.95 7.81
C ARG A 593 -10.56 -27.51 6.38
N LEU A 594 -10.92 -26.24 6.21
CA LEU A 594 -11.21 -25.62 4.91
C LEU A 594 -10.13 -24.56 4.65
N THR A 595 -9.41 -24.68 3.53
CA THR A 595 -8.42 -23.69 3.08
C THR A 595 -8.90 -23.12 1.76
N GLY A 596 -9.20 -21.83 1.69
CA GLY A 596 -9.63 -21.14 0.48
C GLY A 596 -8.52 -21.12 -0.56
N GLY A 597 -7.39 -20.51 -0.23
CA GLY A 597 -6.24 -20.41 -1.12
C GLY A 597 -6.01 -18.95 -1.48
N ALA A 598 -5.99 -18.63 -2.78
CA ALA A 598 -6.05 -17.24 -3.21
C ALA A 598 -7.42 -16.97 -3.84
N GLY A 599 -7.88 -15.72 -3.84
CA GLY A 599 -9.21 -15.37 -4.32
C GLY A 599 -10.10 -14.88 -3.18
N ASN A 600 -11.36 -14.58 -3.51
CA ASN A 600 -12.32 -14.14 -2.50
C ASN A 600 -13.25 -15.31 -2.20
N ASP A 601 -12.95 -16.02 -1.11
CA ASP A 601 -13.52 -17.32 -0.83
C ASP A 601 -14.70 -17.23 0.14
N LEU A 602 -15.65 -18.14 -0.04
CA LEU A 602 -16.80 -18.31 0.85
C LEU A 602 -16.69 -19.65 1.56
N LEU A 603 -16.38 -19.61 2.86
CA LEU A 603 -16.11 -20.79 3.68
C LEU A 603 -17.25 -21.02 4.68
N ARG A 604 -17.76 -22.25 4.72
CA ARG A 604 -18.79 -22.69 5.67
C ARG A 604 -18.35 -23.98 6.37
N GLY A 605 -17.91 -23.90 7.62
CA GLY A 605 -17.53 -25.09 8.40
C GLY A 605 -18.67 -26.10 8.54
N GLY A 606 -19.85 -25.60 8.94
CA GLY A 606 -20.98 -26.44 9.30
C GLY A 606 -21.03 -26.61 10.81
N ALA A 607 -21.47 -27.76 11.30
CA ALA A 607 -21.36 -28.04 12.73
C ALA A 607 -20.02 -28.74 12.97
N GLY A 608 -19.33 -28.42 14.05
CA GLY A 608 -17.99 -28.96 14.24
C GLY A 608 -17.18 -28.01 15.09
N ALA A 609 -15.90 -28.34 15.29
CA ALA A 609 -14.92 -27.35 15.70
C ALA A 609 -13.98 -27.21 14.51
N ASP A 610 -14.32 -26.27 13.63
CA ASP A 610 -13.75 -26.20 12.29
C ASP A 610 -12.55 -25.25 12.24
N THR A 611 -11.71 -25.41 11.22
CA THR A 611 -10.62 -24.47 10.93
C THR A 611 -10.83 -23.91 9.54
N LEU A 612 -11.17 -22.63 9.46
CA LEU A 612 -11.42 -21.91 8.22
C LEU A 612 -10.25 -20.97 7.98
N LEU A 613 -9.49 -21.24 6.93
CA LEU A 613 -8.37 -20.42 6.47
C LEU A 613 -8.78 -19.80 5.13
N GLY A 614 -8.94 -18.48 5.05
CA GLY A 614 -9.26 -17.79 3.79
C GLY A 614 -8.06 -17.83 2.86
N GLY A 615 -7.01 -17.09 3.23
CA GLY A 615 -5.75 -17.04 2.50
C GLY A 615 -5.55 -15.66 1.89
N ASP A 616 -5.17 -15.58 0.62
CA ASP A 616 -4.95 -14.31 -0.06
C ASP A 616 -6.25 -13.81 -0.72
N GLY A 617 -6.84 -12.75 -0.20
CA GLY A 617 -7.98 -12.09 -0.85
C GLY A 617 -8.92 -11.46 0.17
N ILE A 618 -10.22 -11.41 -0.17
CA ILE A 618 -11.27 -10.97 0.76
C ILE A 618 -12.20 -12.16 1.00
N ASP A 619 -12.02 -12.78 2.16
CA ASP A 619 -12.63 -14.05 2.48
C ASP A 619 -13.79 -13.89 3.46
N THR A 620 -14.75 -14.80 3.36
CA THR A 620 -16.01 -14.72 4.11
C THR A 620 -16.30 -16.04 4.81
N ALA A 621 -16.42 -16.00 6.14
CA ALA A 621 -16.99 -17.12 6.89
C ALA A 621 -18.52 -16.97 6.98
N ASP A 622 -19.24 -18.00 6.56
CA ASP A 622 -20.71 -17.99 6.42
C ASP A 622 -21.39 -18.93 7.44
N TYR A 623 -22.13 -18.34 8.38
CA TYR A 623 -22.93 -19.05 9.39
C TYR A 623 -24.44 -18.96 9.15
N SER A 624 -24.87 -18.51 7.97
CA SER A 624 -26.28 -18.28 7.60
C SER A 624 -27.19 -19.49 7.77
N THR A 625 -26.63 -20.70 7.73
CA THR A 625 -27.38 -21.95 7.90
C THR A 625 -27.49 -22.43 9.33
N SER A 626 -26.82 -21.77 10.28
CA SER A 626 -26.84 -22.23 11.66
C SER A 626 -28.24 -22.15 12.28
N ALA A 627 -28.60 -23.18 13.03
CA ALA A 627 -29.90 -23.26 13.68
C ALA A 627 -29.97 -22.42 14.99
N LEU A 628 -28.82 -22.01 15.52
CA LEU A 628 -28.67 -21.24 16.77
C LEU A 628 -27.85 -19.99 16.48
N GLY A 629 -27.96 -18.99 17.37
CA GLY A 629 -27.12 -17.81 17.28
C GLY A 629 -25.64 -18.12 17.50
N VAL A 630 -24.78 -17.42 16.75
CA VAL A 630 -23.33 -17.58 16.71
C VAL A 630 -22.63 -16.39 17.36
N ILE A 631 -21.46 -16.66 17.92
CA ILE A 631 -20.49 -15.67 18.37
C ILE A 631 -19.25 -15.91 17.52
N ALA A 632 -19.12 -15.15 16.42
CA ALA A 632 -18.02 -15.28 15.48
C ALA A 632 -17.02 -14.13 15.70
N LEU A 633 -15.73 -14.48 15.80
CA LEU A 633 -14.67 -13.52 16.10
C LEU A 633 -13.57 -13.61 15.04
N LEU A 634 -13.29 -12.49 14.39
CA LEU A 634 -12.11 -12.33 13.55
C LEU A 634 -10.87 -12.03 14.41
N SER A 635 -9.71 -12.43 13.92
CA SER A 635 -8.45 -12.41 14.65
C SER A 635 -7.44 -11.53 13.93
N ASP A 636 -6.84 -10.56 14.63
CA ASP A 636 -5.67 -9.80 14.16
C ASP A 636 -4.37 -10.62 14.17
N ALA A 637 -4.38 -11.75 14.87
CA ALA A 637 -3.23 -12.63 14.97
C ALA A 637 -3.24 -13.66 13.83
N ALA A 638 -2.10 -13.82 13.16
CA ALA A 638 -1.90 -14.82 12.10
C ALA A 638 -2.10 -16.28 12.54
N ASP A 639 -2.24 -16.54 13.85
CA ASP A 639 -2.44 -17.87 14.42
C ASP A 639 -3.87 -18.10 14.98
N GLY A 640 -4.84 -17.21 14.70
CA GLY A 640 -6.25 -17.38 15.05
C GLY A 640 -6.55 -17.46 16.56
N GLY A 641 -6.12 -16.48 17.35
CA GLY A 641 -6.04 -16.60 18.82
C GLY A 641 -7.36 -16.78 19.60
N PHE A 642 -8.53 -16.66 18.98
CA PHE A 642 -9.83 -16.76 19.65
C PHE A 642 -10.75 -17.78 18.96
N LEU A 643 -11.31 -18.69 19.75
CA LEU A 643 -12.31 -19.64 19.26
C LEU A 643 -13.68 -18.98 19.24
N SER A 644 -14.36 -19.10 18.11
CA SER A 644 -15.76 -18.74 17.99
C SER A 644 -16.63 -19.69 18.84
N ALA A 645 -17.86 -19.28 19.14
CA ALA A 645 -18.75 -20.01 20.05
C ALA A 645 -20.21 -19.95 19.61
N GLY A 646 -20.99 -20.96 19.99
CA GLY A 646 -22.43 -20.98 19.73
C GLY A 646 -22.78 -21.40 18.30
N GLY A 647 -23.93 -22.08 18.15
CA GLY A 647 -24.37 -22.61 16.87
C GLY A 647 -23.30 -23.42 16.15
N ASP A 648 -23.16 -23.11 14.87
CA ASP A 648 -22.21 -23.72 13.94
C ASP A 648 -20.79 -23.19 14.19
N ALA A 649 -20.64 -21.97 14.72
CA ALA A 649 -19.35 -21.37 15.03
C ALA A 649 -18.65 -21.97 16.27
N ALA A 650 -19.21 -23.03 16.87
CA ALA A 650 -18.84 -23.50 18.19
C ALA A 650 -17.51 -24.25 18.24
N GLY A 651 -16.43 -23.53 18.55
CA GLY A 651 -15.07 -24.06 18.57
C GLY A 651 -14.30 -23.81 17.29
N ASP A 652 -14.86 -23.01 16.38
CA ASP A 652 -14.22 -22.68 15.12
C ASP A 652 -13.03 -21.74 15.31
N LEU A 653 -12.04 -21.96 14.45
CA LEU A 653 -10.85 -21.16 14.28
C LEU A 653 -10.91 -20.44 12.94
N LEU A 654 -10.95 -19.10 12.97
CA LEU A 654 -10.99 -18.25 11.77
C LEU A 654 -9.63 -17.55 11.58
N ASN A 655 -9.02 -17.71 10.41
CA ASN A 655 -7.74 -17.10 10.08
C ASN A 655 -7.72 -16.62 8.62
N GLY A 656 -7.19 -15.41 8.38
CA GLY A 656 -7.27 -14.74 7.08
C GLY A 656 -8.71 -14.63 6.60
N ILE A 657 -9.62 -14.19 7.47
CA ILE A 657 -11.04 -13.97 7.14
C ILE A 657 -11.36 -12.51 7.45
N GLU A 658 -11.92 -11.80 6.49
CA GLU A 658 -12.24 -10.38 6.60
C GLU A 658 -13.73 -10.14 6.81
N ASN A 659 -14.59 -11.08 6.40
CA ASN A 659 -16.04 -10.91 6.44
C ASN A 659 -16.74 -12.03 7.22
N LEU A 660 -17.83 -11.67 7.89
CA LEU A 660 -18.70 -12.59 8.62
C LEU A 660 -20.15 -12.44 8.16
N ILE A 661 -20.81 -13.57 7.93
CA ILE A 661 -22.26 -13.65 7.76
C ILE A 661 -22.82 -14.44 8.95
N GLY A 662 -23.71 -13.81 9.70
CA GLY A 662 -24.45 -14.38 10.82
C GLY A 662 -25.57 -15.32 10.37
N SER A 663 -26.23 -15.91 11.35
CA SER A 663 -27.34 -16.84 11.23
C SER A 663 -28.70 -16.12 11.08
N GLY A 664 -29.79 -16.88 11.18
CA GLY A 664 -31.14 -16.33 11.30
C GLY A 664 -31.60 -16.14 12.75
N GLN A 665 -30.67 -16.01 13.70
CA GLN A 665 -30.90 -15.86 15.13
C GLN A 665 -30.10 -14.68 15.69
N ALA A 666 -30.24 -14.38 16.99
CA ALA A 666 -29.46 -13.33 17.62
C ALA A 666 -27.96 -13.70 17.70
N ASP A 667 -27.15 -12.99 16.93
CA ASP A 667 -25.72 -13.23 16.74
C ASP A 667 -24.84 -12.17 17.42
N GLN A 668 -23.57 -12.51 17.61
CA GLN A 668 -22.51 -11.58 18.00
C GLN A 668 -21.37 -11.70 17.01
N LEU A 669 -21.21 -10.69 16.15
CA LEU A 669 -20.18 -10.67 15.12
C LEU A 669 -19.14 -9.62 15.50
N ILE A 670 -17.89 -10.06 15.65
CA ILE A 670 -16.78 -9.23 16.10
C ILE A 670 -15.70 -9.25 15.01
N GLY A 671 -15.41 -8.09 14.44
CA GLY A 671 -14.37 -7.87 13.43
C GLY A 671 -12.96 -7.82 14.01
N SER A 672 -11.99 -7.53 13.15
CA SER A 672 -10.57 -7.35 13.46
C SER A 672 -10.22 -5.85 13.43
N ALA A 673 -8.94 -5.48 13.32
CA ALA A 673 -8.52 -4.09 13.13
C ALA A 673 -8.44 -3.70 11.64
N ALA A 674 -8.69 -4.65 10.73
CA ALA A 674 -8.79 -4.43 9.30
C ALA A 674 -10.23 -4.06 8.90
N ALA A 675 -10.42 -3.52 7.69
CA ALA A 675 -11.77 -3.22 7.21
C ALA A 675 -12.57 -4.52 6.98
N ASN A 676 -13.66 -4.69 7.72
CA ASN A 676 -14.50 -5.89 7.69
C ASN A 676 -15.90 -5.60 7.15
N ARG A 677 -16.56 -6.63 6.62
CA ARG A 677 -18.02 -6.63 6.41
C ARG A 677 -18.67 -7.63 7.36
N LEU A 678 -19.53 -7.13 8.25
CA LEU A 678 -20.29 -7.94 9.20
C LEU A 678 -21.78 -7.85 8.85
N GLU A 679 -22.41 -9.00 8.54
CA GLU A 679 -23.82 -9.09 8.20
C GLU A 679 -24.55 -9.97 9.22
N GLY A 680 -25.36 -9.37 10.09
CA GLY A 680 -26.06 -10.06 11.18
C GLY A 680 -27.09 -11.07 10.68
N GLY A 681 -27.88 -10.69 9.68
CA GLY A 681 -28.87 -11.57 9.07
C GLY A 681 -30.26 -11.27 9.60
N ALA A 682 -30.91 -12.25 10.22
CA ALA A 682 -32.17 -12.03 10.92
C ALA A 682 -31.94 -12.33 12.40
N GLY A 683 -32.47 -11.53 13.32
CA GLY A 683 -32.07 -11.69 14.71
C GLY A 683 -32.08 -10.35 15.43
N ASN A 684 -31.62 -10.36 16.68
CA ASN A 684 -31.27 -9.11 17.35
C ASN A 684 -29.77 -9.19 17.56
N ASP A 685 -29.03 -8.63 16.62
CA ASP A 685 -27.62 -8.91 16.46
C ASP A 685 -26.76 -7.83 17.12
N LEU A 686 -25.61 -8.25 17.64
CA LEU A 686 -24.60 -7.36 18.17
C LEU A 686 -23.39 -7.36 17.25
N LEU A 687 -23.15 -6.25 16.57
CA LEU A 687 -22.05 -6.09 15.62
C LEU A 687 -20.99 -5.15 16.22
N ARG A 688 -19.73 -5.56 16.16
CA ARG A 688 -18.58 -4.73 16.54
C ARG A 688 -17.46 -4.89 15.52
N GLY A 689 -17.21 -3.83 14.74
CA GLY A 689 -16.10 -3.78 13.78
C GLY A 689 -14.73 -3.82 14.46
N ASN A 690 -14.54 -3.02 15.52
CA ASN A 690 -13.26 -2.64 16.12
C ASN A 690 -12.51 -1.63 15.26
N GLY A 691 -11.31 -1.92 14.76
CA GLY A 691 -10.57 -0.96 13.93
C GLY A 691 -10.84 -1.21 12.45
N GLY A 692 -10.66 -0.20 11.60
CA GLY A 692 -10.92 -0.35 10.17
C GLY A 692 -12.00 0.62 9.71
N ALA A 693 -12.36 0.53 8.43
CA ALA A 693 -13.52 1.24 7.90
C ALA A 693 -14.57 0.17 7.54
N ASP A 694 -15.42 -0.15 8.51
CA ASP A 694 -16.20 -1.37 8.47
C ASP A 694 -17.57 -1.16 7.84
N VAL A 695 -18.14 -2.24 7.32
CA VAL A 695 -19.54 -2.27 6.86
C VAL A 695 -20.34 -3.14 7.82
N LEU A 696 -21.15 -2.50 8.67
CA LEU A 696 -21.99 -3.16 9.66
C LEU A 696 -23.44 -3.17 9.18
N ILE A 697 -23.98 -4.37 8.95
CA ILE A 697 -25.35 -4.58 8.49
C ILE A 697 -26.06 -5.46 9.50
N GLY A 698 -27.03 -4.90 10.24
CA GLY A 698 -27.82 -5.66 11.20
C GLY A 698 -28.72 -6.66 10.47
N GLY A 699 -29.79 -6.15 9.88
CA GLY A 699 -30.63 -6.90 8.96
C GLY A 699 -32.08 -6.89 9.43
N ASP A 700 -32.71 -8.06 9.52
CA ASP A 700 -34.08 -8.17 10.03
C ASP A 700 -34.07 -8.32 11.56
N GLY A 701 -34.43 -7.26 12.28
CA GLY A 701 -34.76 -7.35 13.71
C GLY A 701 -34.42 -6.06 14.47
N VAL A 702 -33.80 -6.18 15.64
CA VAL A 702 -33.38 -5.02 16.44
C VAL A 702 -31.91 -5.16 16.77
N ASP A 703 -31.10 -4.48 15.96
CA ASP A 703 -29.66 -4.71 15.89
C ASP A 703 -28.89 -3.59 16.56
N THR A 704 -27.72 -3.92 17.08
CA THR A 704 -26.89 -3.03 17.88
C THR A 704 -25.48 -2.99 17.33
N ALA A 705 -25.01 -1.80 16.93
CA ALA A 705 -23.59 -1.56 16.69
C ALA A 705 -22.92 -1.08 17.98
N SER A 706 -21.80 -1.71 18.35
CA SER A 706 -21.12 -1.44 19.61
C SER A 706 -19.69 -0.95 19.41
N TYR A 707 -19.39 0.18 20.03
CA TYR A 707 -18.08 0.83 20.08
C TYR A 707 -17.49 0.85 21.50
N ALA A 708 -18.01 0.01 22.39
CA ALA A 708 -17.67 -0.01 23.83
C ALA A 708 -16.18 -0.22 24.14
N ASN A 709 -15.44 -0.81 23.22
CA ASN A 709 -14.00 -1.07 23.38
C ASN A 709 -13.11 0.01 22.74
N SER A 710 -13.70 1.02 22.09
CA SER A 710 -12.90 2.01 21.38
C SER A 710 -12.00 2.77 22.33
N ALA A 711 -10.76 2.98 21.88
CA ALA A 711 -9.75 3.71 22.64
C ALA A 711 -9.93 5.25 22.59
N SER A 712 -11.00 5.75 21.96
CA SER A 712 -11.33 7.17 21.84
C SER A 712 -12.83 7.36 21.64
N GLY A 713 -13.31 8.59 21.83
CA GLY A 713 -14.71 8.94 21.61
C GLY A 713 -15.12 8.78 20.15
N VAL A 714 -16.35 8.33 19.94
CA VAL A 714 -16.93 8.04 18.63
C VAL A 714 -18.07 9.01 18.30
N PHE A 715 -18.20 9.33 17.02
CA PHE A 715 -19.37 10.02 16.48
C PHE A 715 -20.05 9.11 15.46
N VAL A 716 -21.23 8.61 15.81
CA VAL A 716 -21.98 7.67 14.98
C VAL A 716 -23.35 8.25 14.66
N THR A 717 -23.74 8.17 13.38
CA THR A 717 -25.04 8.63 12.91
C THR A 717 -25.77 7.51 12.18
N LEU A 718 -26.95 7.16 12.69
CA LEU A 718 -27.90 6.27 12.01
C LEU A 718 -28.70 7.04 10.95
N THR A 719 -29.16 6.33 9.92
CA THR A 719 -30.04 6.89 8.89
C THR A 719 -31.22 5.96 8.62
N ASP A 720 -32.33 6.51 8.12
CA ASP A 720 -33.53 5.72 7.78
C ASP A 720 -33.34 4.88 6.50
N SER A 721 -32.36 5.23 5.67
CA SER A 721 -32.10 4.56 4.41
C SER A 721 -30.67 4.79 3.95
N GLY A 722 -30.04 3.75 3.40
CA GLY A 722 -28.64 3.78 3.02
C GLY A 722 -27.74 3.51 4.22
N PHE A 723 -26.49 3.96 4.12
CA PHE A 723 -25.51 3.80 5.19
C PHE A 723 -25.44 5.06 6.05
N GLY A 724 -25.66 4.88 7.35
CA GLY A 724 -25.14 5.76 8.39
C GLY A 724 -23.62 5.77 8.40
N THR A 725 -23.05 6.67 9.19
CA THR A 725 -21.60 6.93 9.17
C THR A 725 -21.02 6.94 10.58
N GLY A 726 -19.83 6.38 10.73
CA GLY A 726 -19.00 6.52 11.92
C GLY A 726 -17.78 7.43 11.68
N ILE A 727 -17.39 8.17 12.71
CA ILE A 727 -16.19 9.03 12.73
C ILE A 727 -15.53 8.93 14.10
N GLY A 728 -14.20 8.83 14.11
CA GLY A 728 -13.41 8.86 15.35
C GLY A 728 -13.37 7.51 16.06
N GLY A 729 -12.25 7.26 16.76
CA GLY A 729 -12.00 5.97 17.39
C GLY A 729 -12.15 4.80 16.40
N ASP A 730 -12.86 3.79 16.86
CA ASP A 730 -13.18 2.55 16.15
C ASP A 730 -14.27 2.75 15.09
N ALA A 731 -15.05 3.83 15.19
CA ALA A 731 -16.08 4.13 14.20
C ALA A 731 -15.53 4.76 12.92
N ALA A 732 -14.23 5.06 12.84
CA ALA A 732 -13.66 5.92 11.83
C ALA A 732 -13.72 5.33 10.41
N GLY A 733 -14.72 5.73 9.63
CA GLY A 733 -14.93 5.27 8.26
C GLY A 733 -16.06 4.24 8.12
N ASP A 734 -16.64 3.83 9.24
CA ASP A 734 -17.71 2.84 9.27
C ASP A 734 -18.96 3.26 8.52
N GLN A 735 -19.59 2.27 7.92
CA GLN A 735 -20.87 2.34 7.24
C GLN A 735 -21.87 1.42 7.94
N LEU A 736 -22.96 1.99 8.45
CA LEU A 736 -23.97 1.27 9.22
C LEU A 736 -25.29 1.22 8.45
N SER A 737 -25.85 0.04 8.22
CA SER A 737 -27.16 -0.13 7.60
C SER A 737 -28.02 -1.03 8.46
N THR A 738 -29.33 -0.75 8.53
CA THR A 738 -30.30 -1.56 9.28
C THR A 738 -29.85 -1.83 10.72
N ILE A 739 -29.31 -0.80 11.37
CA ILE A 739 -28.94 -0.80 12.80
C ILE A 739 -29.89 0.16 13.51
N GLU A 740 -30.49 -0.31 14.60
CA GLU A 740 -31.43 0.48 15.41
C GLU A 740 -30.81 1.00 16.70
N ASN A 741 -29.78 0.36 17.24
CA ASN A 741 -29.20 0.72 18.53
C ASN A 741 -27.70 0.98 18.43
N LEU A 742 -27.21 1.87 19.30
CA LEU A 742 -25.79 2.23 19.39
C LEU A 742 -25.31 2.12 20.84
N ILE A 743 -24.12 1.57 21.01
CA ILE A 743 -23.36 1.62 22.26
C ILE A 743 -22.07 2.39 21.98
N GLY A 744 -21.87 3.50 22.68
CA GLY A 744 -20.67 4.33 22.67
C GLY A 744 -19.48 3.69 23.38
N SER A 745 -18.39 4.46 23.46
CA SER A 745 -17.12 4.12 24.07
C SER A 745 -17.09 4.46 25.57
N ALA A 746 -15.88 4.53 26.14
CA ALA A 746 -15.67 5.02 27.51
C ALA A 746 -15.18 6.50 27.54
N TYR A 747 -15.34 7.20 26.43
CA TYR A 747 -14.95 8.59 26.22
C TYR A 747 -16.14 9.37 25.67
N GLY A 748 -16.09 10.70 25.71
CA GLY A 748 -17.20 11.53 25.23
C GLY A 748 -17.55 11.26 23.77
N ASP A 749 -18.76 10.76 23.57
CA ASP A 749 -19.31 10.33 22.29
C ASP A 749 -20.39 11.28 21.78
N LEU A 750 -20.68 11.18 20.47
CA LEU A 750 -21.86 11.77 19.85
C LEU A 750 -22.67 10.68 19.16
N LEU A 751 -23.81 10.31 19.73
CA LEU A 751 -24.68 9.27 19.19
C LEU A 751 -25.94 9.89 18.59
N VAL A 752 -26.14 9.68 17.29
CA VAL A 752 -27.27 10.25 16.54
C VAL A 752 -28.17 9.11 16.03
N GLY A 753 -29.41 9.09 16.50
CA GLY A 753 -30.46 8.15 16.09
C GLY A 753 -31.13 8.54 14.76
N ASN A 754 -32.11 7.74 14.34
CA ASN A 754 -32.87 7.94 13.11
C ASN A 754 -34.37 8.19 13.43
N SER A 755 -35.30 7.75 12.57
CA SER A 755 -36.75 7.89 12.83
C SER A 755 -37.38 6.67 13.52
N ALA A 756 -36.60 5.61 13.77
CA ALA A 756 -37.03 4.43 14.50
C ALA A 756 -36.90 4.65 16.02
N ALA A 757 -37.47 3.74 16.82
CA ALA A 757 -37.23 3.75 18.26
C ALA A 757 -35.84 3.17 18.55
N ASN A 758 -34.87 4.03 18.83
CA ASN A 758 -33.48 3.68 19.07
C ASN A 758 -33.17 3.52 20.56
N GLN A 759 -32.25 2.63 20.89
CA GLN A 759 -31.56 2.62 22.18
C GLN A 759 -30.14 3.14 21.98
N LEU A 760 -29.83 4.28 22.57
CA LEU A 760 -28.52 4.92 22.51
C LEU A 760 -27.91 4.91 23.91
N GLN A 761 -26.77 4.25 24.06
CA GLN A 761 -26.04 4.15 25.32
C GLN A 761 -24.67 4.80 25.17
N GLY A 762 -24.39 5.84 25.94
CA GLY A 762 -23.12 6.59 25.89
C GLY A 762 -21.98 5.76 26.49
N GLY A 763 -22.13 5.39 27.76
CA GLY A 763 -21.17 4.53 28.45
C GLY A 763 -20.48 5.29 29.56
N ALA A 764 -19.21 5.64 29.37
CA ALA A 764 -18.53 6.55 30.28
C ALA A 764 -17.99 7.74 29.47
N GLY A 765 -17.73 8.87 30.10
CA GLY A 765 -17.37 10.10 29.41
C GLY A 765 -18.55 11.07 29.31
N ASP A 766 -18.29 12.27 28.81
CA ASP A 766 -19.33 13.29 28.68
C ASP A 766 -19.98 13.15 27.30
N ASP A 767 -21.13 12.48 27.23
CA ASP A 767 -21.74 12.06 25.98
C ASP A 767 -22.84 13.02 25.50
N ILE A 768 -23.03 13.09 24.19
CA ILE A 768 -24.08 13.89 23.55
C ILE A 768 -24.97 12.99 22.70
N PHE A 769 -26.28 13.12 22.90
CA PHE A 769 -27.29 12.35 22.17
C PHE A 769 -28.16 13.25 21.32
N ARG A 770 -28.39 12.85 20.06
CA ARG A 770 -29.44 13.40 19.21
C ARG A 770 -30.32 12.25 18.75
N SER A 771 -31.40 11.99 19.48
CA SER A 771 -32.24 10.80 19.27
C SER A 771 -32.97 10.80 17.94
N GLY A 772 -33.40 11.97 17.46
CA GLY A 772 -34.16 12.08 16.22
C GLY A 772 -35.66 11.94 16.48
N LEU A 773 -36.37 11.21 15.63
CA LEU A 773 -37.78 10.92 15.85
C LEU A 773 -37.89 9.49 16.36
N GLY A 774 -38.77 9.23 17.30
CA GLY A 774 -38.85 7.88 17.85
C GLY A 774 -39.42 7.94 19.24
N ALA A 775 -39.53 6.77 19.87
CA ALA A 775 -39.71 6.70 21.32
C ALA A 775 -38.42 6.10 21.86
N ASP A 776 -37.43 6.96 22.03
CA ASP A 776 -36.03 6.52 22.17
C ASP A 776 -35.66 6.30 23.62
N VAL A 777 -34.65 5.47 23.86
CA VAL A 777 -34.06 5.30 25.19
C VAL A 777 -32.64 5.81 25.14
N LEU A 778 -32.38 6.88 25.88
CA LEU A 778 -31.07 7.50 26.00
C LEU A 778 -30.54 7.15 27.38
N LEU A 779 -29.41 6.47 27.43
CA LEU A 779 -28.72 6.12 28.66
C LEU A 779 -27.33 6.77 28.63
N GLY A 780 -27.15 7.85 29.40
CA GLY A 780 -25.89 8.58 29.47
C GLY A 780 -24.77 7.70 30.03
N GLY A 781 -24.83 7.44 31.33
CA GLY A 781 -23.92 6.52 32.01
C GLY A 781 -23.05 7.24 33.03
N ASP A 782 -21.74 6.97 33.03
CA ASP A 782 -20.79 7.61 33.92
C ASP A 782 -20.20 8.86 33.26
N GLY A 783 -20.68 10.05 33.62
CA GLY A 783 -20.14 11.29 33.04
C GLY A 783 -21.06 12.48 33.25
N VAL A 784 -20.94 13.47 32.38
CA VAL A 784 -21.86 14.60 32.29
C VAL A 784 -22.51 14.56 30.91
N ASP A 785 -23.71 14.00 30.85
CA ASP A 785 -24.34 13.61 29.60
C ASP A 785 -25.43 14.60 29.16
N THR A 786 -25.56 14.79 27.85
CA THR A 786 -26.39 15.84 27.26
C THR A 786 -27.37 15.30 26.22
N ALA A 787 -28.67 15.50 26.45
CA ALA A 787 -29.69 15.34 25.41
C ALA A 787 -29.80 16.63 24.58
N ASP A 788 -29.48 16.58 23.29
CA ASP A 788 -29.46 17.73 22.39
C ASP A 788 -30.67 17.71 21.44
N TYR A 789 -31.68 18.53 21.75
CA TYR A 789 -32.87 18.73 20.91
C TYR A 789 -32.84 20.01 20.08
N SER A 790 -31.67 20.64 19.92
CA SER A 790 -31.53 21.93 19.22
C SER A 790 -31.99 21.92 17.76
N LEU A 791 -32.07 20.75 17.14
CA LEU A 791 -32.52 20.56 15.76
C LEU A 791 -34.01 20.20 15.64
N SER A 792 -34.72 20.04 16.76
CA SER A 792 -36.12 19.60 16.72
C SER A 792 -37.02 20.60 16.00
N ALA A 793 -37.94 20.06 15.19
CA ALA A 793 -38.89 20.86 14.40
C ALA A 793 -40.09 21.38 15.22
N GLY A 794 -40.12 21.16 16.53
CA GLY A 794 -41.16 21.66 17.43
C GLY A 794 -40.68 21.73 18.87
N ALA A 795 -41.53 22.32 19.73
CA ALA A 795 -41.25 22.45 21.15
C ALA A 795 -41.14 21.09 21.84
N VAL A 796 -40.17 20.97 22.74
CA VAL A 796 -39.86 19.77 23.51
C VAL A 796 -40.17 19.96 24.99
N PHE A 797 -40.70 18.91 25.58
CA PHE A 797 -40.74 18.68 27.02
C PHE A 797 -39.77 17.58 27.36
N ALA A 798 -38.55 17.94 27.77
CA ALA A 798 -37.51 17.01 28.17
C ALA A 798 -37.45 16.89 29.69
N ARG A 799 -37.47 15.65 30.20
CA ARG A 799 -37.34 15.37 31.63
C ARG A 799 -36.20 14.43 31.92
N LEU A 800 -35.22 14.91 32.67
CA LEU A 800 -34.02 14.16 33.03
C LEU A 800 -34.25 13.30 34.27
N TYR A 801 -33.58 12.15 34.31
CA TYR A 801 -33.57 11.24 35.45
C TYR A 801 -32.13 10.82 35.77
N SER A 802 -31.77 10.80 37.05
CA SER A 802 -30.48 10.29 37.55
C SER A 802 -30.39 8.76 37.55
N GLY A 803 -31.53 8.08 37.42
CA GLY A 803 -31.65 6.62 37.48
C GLY A 803 -31.95 6.00 36.13
N THR A 804 -31.97 4.67 36.08
CA THR A 804 -32.21 3.86 34.88
C THR A 804 -33.70 3.67 34.55
N THR A 805 -34.58 4.46 35.16
CA THR A 805 -36.02 4.42 34.88
C THR A 805 -36.60 5.82 34.90
N GLY A 806 -37.40 6.17 33.90
CA GLY A 806 -37.97 7.50 33.73
C GLY A 806 -39.35 7.45 33.07
N SER A 807 -40.08 8.57 33.15
CA SER A 807 -41.27 8.78 32.32
C SER A 807 -40.87 9.35 30.98
N ALA A 808 -41.67 9.08 29.95
CA ALA A 808 -41.43 9.60 28.62
C ALA A 808 -41.54 11.13 28.58
N SER A 809 -40.56 11.74 27.91
CA SER A 809 -40.58 13.11 27.40
C SER A 809 -41.66 13.27 26.32
N GLN A 810 -42.01 14.50 25.98
CA GLN A 810 -43.14 14.80 25.07
C GLN A 810 -42.80 15.94 24.11
N GLY A 811 -43.43 15.95 22.94
CA GLY A 811 -43.32 17.07 21.99
C GLY A 811 -42.02 17.05 21.20
N GLY A 812 -42.08 17.58 19.97
CA GLY A 812 -40.94 17.60 19.05
C GLY A 812 -40.31 16.22 18.88
N ASP A 813 -38.98 16.21 18.94
CA ASP A 813 -38.11 15.04 18.82
C ASP A 813 -38.05 14.27 20.16
N ALA A 814 -38.35 14.92 21.29
CA ALA A 814 -38.39 14.29 22.60
C ALA A 814 -39.64 13.41 22.83
N ALA A 815 -40.48 13.21 21.82
CA ALA A 815 -41.83 12.67 21.96
C ALA A 815 -41.84 11.14 22.17
N GLY A 816 -41.74 10.70 23.42
CA GLY A 816 -41.68 9.28 23.77
C GLY A 816 -40.38 8.90 24.45
N ASP A 817 -39.39 9.79 24.41
CA ASP A 817 -38.02 9.52 24.85
C ASP A 817 -37.93 9.30 26.36
N ALA A 818 -37.15 8.31 26.76
CA ALA A 818 -36.73 8.10 28.14
C ALA A 818 -35.28 8.59 28.31
N LEU A 819 -35.09 9.68 29.06
CA LEU A 819 -33.79 10.31 29.33
C LEU A 819 -33.25 9.83 30.68
N LEU A 820 -32.39 8.82 30.64
CA LEU A 820 -31.94 8.07 31.82
C LEU A 820 -30.46 8.31 32.07
N GLN A 821 -30.09 8.51 33.33
CA GLN A 821 -28.71 8.89 33.71
C GLN A 821 -28.24 10.10 32.90
N MET A 822 -29.03 11.17 32.93
CA MET A 822 -28.77 12.39 32.17
C MET A 822 -28.68 13.59 33.09
N GLU A 823 -27.68 14.44 32.86
CA GLU A 823 -27.43 15.66 33.64
C GLU A 823 -27.85 16.91 32.87
N ASN A 824 -27.77 16.91 31.54
CA ASN A 824 -27.99 18.11 30.74
C ASN A 824 -29.04 17.92 29.64
N ALA A 825 -29.70 19.04 29.29
CA ALA A 825 -30.62 19.11 28.17
C ALA A 825 -30.44 20.43 27.42
N ILE A 826 -30.49 20.37 26.09
CA ILE A 826 -30.57 21.54 25.21
C ILE A 826 -31.92 21.49 24.49
N GLY A 827 -32.69 22.56 24.61
CA GLY A 827 -33.96 22.79 23.95
C GLY A 827 -33.81 23.10 22.47
N SER A 828 -34.96 23.20 21.81
CA SER A 828 -35.18 23.53 20.42
C SER A 828 -35.13 25.06 20.17
N ALA A 829 -35.69 25.50 19.04
CA ALA A 829 -35.90 26.91 18.71
C ALA A 829 -37.34 27.38 19.00
N PHE A 830 -38.09 26.62 19.81
CA PHE A 830 -39.48 26.88 20.18
C PHE A 830 -39.63 26.93 21.70
N ASN A 831 -40.83 27.25 22.18
CA ASN A 831 -41.08 27.38 23.62
C ASN A 831 -41.02 26.03 24.33
N ASP A 832 -39.90 25.75 24.97
CA ASP A 832 -39.58 24.46 25.55
C ASP A 832 -39.87 24.40 27.05
N LEU A 833 -40.02 23.17 27.55
CA LEU A 833 -40.13 22.88 28.97
C LEU A 833 -39.06 21.87 29.35
N LEU A 834 -38.02 22.32 30.05
CA LEU A 834 -36.90 21.47 30.45
C LEU A 834 -36.93 21.24 31.95
N HIS A 835 -37.04 19.98 32.35
CA HIS A 835 -37.02 19.55 33.74
C HIS A 835 -35.75 18.77 34.02
N GLY A 836 -34.95 19.27 34.97
CA GLY A 836 -33.77 18.60 35.51
C GLY A 836 -34.11 17.42 36.41
N SER A 837 -33.10 16.97 37.14
CA SER A 837 -33.14 15.90 38.14
C SER A 837 -32.75 16.45 39.51
N GLU A 838 -32.49 15.61 40.50
CA GLU A 838 -31.97 16.03 41.80
C GLU A 838 -30.44 16.21 41.85
N GLN A 839 -29.79 16.16 40.68
CA GLN A 839 -28.35 16.38 40.51
C GLN A 839 -28.09 17.78 39.94
N ALA A 840 -26.82 18.20 39.88
CA ALA A 840 -26.48 19.46 39.23
C ALA A 840 -26.66 19.32 37.71
N ASN A 841 -27.60 20.08 37.14
CA ASN A 841 -27.95 20.02 35.73
C ASN A 841 -27.52 21.27 34.96
N ARG A 842 -27.27 21.14 33.66
CA ARG A 842 -27.24 22.27 32.73
C ARG A 842 -28.44 22.18 31.79
N LEU A 843 -29.37 23.12 31.93
CA LEU A 843 -30.56 23.23 31.09
C LEU A 843 -30.43 24.49 30.23
N ASP A 844 -30.43 24.32 28.91
CA ASP A 844 -30.29 25.39 27.93
C ASP A 844 -31.56 25.44 27.07
N GLY A 845 -32.38 26.49 27.23
CA GLY A 845 -33.66 26.64 26.52
C GLY A 845 -33.50 26.83 25.01
N GLY A 846 -32.40 27.46 24.59
CA GLY A 846 -32.15 27.75 23.18
C GLY A 846 -32.82 29.04 22.74
N ALA A 847 -33.77 28.95 21.80
CA ALA A 847 -34.57 30.10 21.40
C ALA A 847 -36.04 29.78 21.60
N GLY A 848 -36.85 30.76 21.98
CA GLY A 848 -38.22 30.47 22.41
C GLY A 848 -38.52 31.21 23.69
N ASN A 849 -39.74 31.07 24.20
CA ASN A 849 -40.06 31.47 25.55
C ASN A 849 -40.08 30.21 26.40
N ASP A 850 -38.96 29.92 27.04
CA ASP A 850 -38.69 28.60 27.61
C ASP A 850 -38.98 28.59 29.11
N GLN A 851 -39.32 27.42 29.63
CA GLN A 851 -39.53 27.20 31.05
C GLN A 851 -38.54 26.14 31.55
N LEU A 852 -37.73 26.53 32.52
CA LEU A 852 -36.61 25.75 33.05
C LEU A 852 -36.90 25.43 34.53
N VAL A 853 -36.90 24.15 34.88
CA VAL A 853 -37.08 23.65 36.24
C VAL A 853 -35.88 22.78 36.60
N GLY A 854 -34.95 23.30 37.40
CA GLY A 854 -33.77 22.55 37.86
C GLY A 854 -34.10 21.45 38.87
N PHE A 855 -35.00 21.74 39.83
CA PHE A 855 -35.20 20.99 41.08
C PHE A 855 -34.05 21.18 42.07
N ALA A 856 -33.47 20.11 42.60
CA ALA A 856 -32.40 20.21 43.58
C ALA A 856 -31.08 19.96 42.88
N GLY A 857 -30.03 20.68 43.26
CA GLY A 857 -28.80 20.67 42.50
C GLY A 857 -28.17 22.05 42.57
N ALA A 858 -26.97 22.21 42.04
CA ALA A 858 -26.44 23.53 41.75
C ALA A 858 -26.51 23.70 40.24
N ASP A 859 -27.67 24.14 39.75
CA ASP A 859 -28.04 24.01 38.34
C ASP A 859 -27.56 25.21 37.53
N THR A 860 -27.32 25.03 36.24
CA THR A 860 -27.10 26.13 35.31
C THR A 860 -28.30 26.23 34.40
N LEU A 861 -29.12 27.27 34.61
CA LEU A 861 -30.34 27.54 33.85
C LEU A 861 -30.07 28.66 32.85
N ILE A 862 -30.14 28.34 31.57
CA ILE A 862 -29.87 29.26 30.46
C ILE A 862 -31.15 29.40 29.66
N GLY A 863 -31.77 30.58 29.66
CA GLY A 863 -32.98 30.82 28.86
C GLY A 863 -32.66 30.90 27.38
N GLY A 864 -31.72 31.78 27.04
CA GLY A 864 -31.30 31.97 25.66
C GLY A 864 -32.01 33.14 25.02
N ALA A 865 -32.71 32.92 23.91
CA ALA A 865 -33.36 33.99 23.16
C ALA A 865 -34.89 33.95 23.31
N GLY A 866 -35.43 34.80 24.18
CA GLY A 866 -36.86 35.10 24.25
C GLY A 866 -37.25 35.64 25.63
N LEU A 867 -38.43 35.27 26.12
CA LEU A 867 -38.89 35.57 27.48
C LEU A 867 -38.87 34.27 28.28
N ASP A 868 -37.77 34.04 28.98
CA ASP A 868 -37.48 32.74 29.59
C ASP A 868 -37.77 32.73 31.08
N THR A 869 -38.29 31.62 31.58
CA THR A 869 -38.80 31.46 32.94
C THR A 869 -38.01 30.41 33.72
N ALA A 870 -37.38 30.80 34.82
CA ALA A 870 -36.95 29.84 35.84
C ALA A 870 -38.09 29.62 36.85
N ASP A 871 -38.52 28.36 37.00
CA ASP A 871 -39.68 27.99 37.81
C ASP A 871 -39.28 27.18 39.05
N TYR A 872 -39.43 27.82 40.21
CA TYR A 872 -39.15 27.25 41.53
C TYR A 872 -40.41 26.88 42.32
N SER A 873 -41.58 26.84 41.66
CA SER A 873 -42.86 26.57 42.31
C SER A 873 -42.95 25.21 43.01
N ALA A 874 -42.12 24.25 42.58
CA ALA A 874 -42.01 22.92 43.18
C ALA A 874 -41.14 22.88 44.45
N SER A 875 -40.39 23.95 44.76
CA SER A 875 -39.42 23.92 45.84
C SER A 875 -40.04 23.70 47.21
N ALA A 876 -39.37 22.89 48.02
CA ALA A 876 -39.78 22.56 49.39
C ALA A 876 -39.34 23.60 50.44
N ALA A 877 -38.68 24.69 50.03
CA ALA A 877 -38.29 25.80 50.89
C ALA A 877 -38.32 27.13 50.10
N GLY A 878 -38.12 28.25 50.81
CA GLY A 878 -38.11 29.57 50.18
C GLY A 878 -36.83 29.80 49.40
N VAL A 879 -36.96 30.43 48.24
CA VAL A 879 -35.86 30.73 47.31
C VAL A 879 -35.47 32.20 47.35
N ASN A 880 -34.18 32.48 47.15
CA ASN A 880 -33.63 33.82 47.03
C ASN A 880 -32.90 33.94 45.69
N VAL A 881 -33.59 34.51 44.71
CA VAL A 881 -33.15 34.55 43.31
C VAL A 881 -33.13 35.99 42.83
N GLY A 882 -32.02 36.39 42.23
CA GLY A 882 -31.89 37.66 41.54
C GLY A 882 -31.65 37.46 40.05
N LEU A 883 -32.23 38.29 39.20
CA LEU A 883 -31.96 38.33 37.76
C LEU A 883 -30.88 39.35 37.45
N SER A 884 -30.21 39.18 36.32
CA SER A 884 -29.24 40.14 35.79
C SER A 884 -29.54 40.46 34.34
N ALA A 885 -29.49 41.74 33.98
CA ALA A 885 -29.63 42.19 32.61
C ALA A 885 -28.42 41.81 31.73
N THR A 886 -27.26 41.58 32.36
CA THR A 886 -26.03 41.14 31.67
C THR A 886 -25.23 40.21 32.59
N GLY A 887 -25.05 38.94 32.20
CA GLY A 887 -24.25 37.96 32.94
C GLY A 887 -25.08 37.07 33.87
N SER A 888 -24.40 36.23 34.64
CA SER A 888 -25.04 35.19 35.46
C SER A 888 -25.26 35.62 36.91
N THR A 889 -26.34 35.16 37.52
CA THR A 889 -26.64 35.35 38.95
C THR A 889 -26.61 34.03 39.69
N LEU A 890 -26.26 34.07 40.98
CA LEU A 890 -26.26 32.90 41.85
C LEU A 890 -27.53 32.89 42.71
N GLY A 891 -28.34 31.86 42.59
CA GLY A 891 -29.48 31.57 43.44
C GLY A 891 -29.04 31.05 44.82
N ALA A 892 -29.92 31.20 45.81
CA ALA A 892 -29.73 30.63 47.13
C ALA A 892 -31.05 30.18 47.74
N GLY A 893 -31.03 29.14 48.58
CA GLY A 893 -32.17 28.64 49.33
C GLY A 893 -33.11 27.75 48.50
N GLY A 894 -33.58 26.66 49.13
CA GLY A 894 -34.46 25.69 48.49
C GLY A 894 -33.82 25.06 47.27
N ASP A 895 -34.59 25.01 46.18
CA ASP A 895 -34.21 24.46 44.88
C ASP A 895 -33.27 25.42 44.13
N ALA A 896 -33.21 26.70 44.53
CA ALA A 896 -32.30 27.66 43.91
C ALA A 896 -30.87 27.63 44.49
N GLU A 897 -30.57 26.74 45.44
CA GLU A 897 -29.29 26.76 46.16
C GLU A 897 -28.10 26.41 45.28
N GLY A 898 -27.34 27.43 44.89
CA GLY A 898 -26.15 27.26 44.04
C GLY A 898 -26.44 27.39 42.54
N ASP A 899 -27.69 27.63 42.16
CA ASP A 899 -28.09 27.80 40.77
C ASP A 899 -27.44 29.01 40.12
N ILE A 900 -27.06 28.86 38.86
CA ILE A 900 -26.53 29.91 37.99
C ILE A 900 -27.60 30.20 36.93
N LEU A 901 -28.20 31.39 36.98
CA LEU A 901 -29.20 31.82 36.00
C LEU A 901 -28.56 32.75 34.98
N ASN A 902 -28.80 32.53 33.69
CA ASN A 902 -28.29 33.36 32.60
C ASN A 902 -29.35 33.54 31.49
N GLY A 903 -29.63 34.79 31.12
CA GLY A 903 -30.68 35.10 30.13
C GLY A 903 -32.05 34.59 30.59
N ILE A 904 -32.42 34.90 31.84
CA ILE A 904 -33.73 34.59 32.42
C ILE A 904 -34.41 35.91 32.74
N GLU A 905 -35.60 36.13 32.20
CA GLU A 905 -36.35 37.38 32.37
C GLU A 905 -37.62 37.18 33.22
N ALA A 906 -38.00 35.92 33.50
CA ALA A 906 -39.13 35.57 34.31
C ALA A 906 -38.79 34.60 35.45
N LEU A 907 -39.41 34.81 36.62
CA LEU A 907 -39.24 33.97 37.82
C LEU A 907 -40.59 33.53 38.35
N ILE A 908 -40.69 32.27 38.77
CA ILE A 908 -41.80 31.77 39.59
C ILE A 908 -41.25 31.31 40.94
N GLY A 909 -41.71 31.95 42.01
CA GLY A 909 -41.37 31.61 43.40
C GLY A 909 -42.05 30.34 43.90
N SER A 910 -41.62 29.91 45.08
CA SER A 910 -42.06 28.70 45.75
C SER A 910 -43.40 28.90 46.50
N ALA A 911 -43.79 27.93 47.33
CA ALA A 911 -44.90 28.07 48.27
C ALA A 911 -44.47 28.63 49.65
N PHE A 912 -43.22 29.07 49.79
CA PHE A 912 -42.59 29.52 51.02
C PHE A 912 -42.14 30.99 50.92
N ASN A 913 -41.50 31.51 51.97
CA ASN A 913 -41.11 32.92 51.96
C ASN A 913 -39.93 33.13 51.01
N ASP A 914 -40.20 33.72 49.85
CA ASP A 914 -39.18 33.95 48.82
C ASP A 914 -38.63 35.38 48.87
N GLN A 915 -37.43 35.54 48.30
CA GLN A 915 -36.88 36.83 47.92
C GLN A 915 -36.56 36.81 46.41
N LEU A 916 -37.33 37.56 45.63
CA LEU A 916 -37.22 37.60 44.18
C LEU A 916 -36.82 39.01 43.75
N VAL A 917 -35.73 39.12 43.01
CA VAL A 917 -35.16 40.40 42.58
C VAL A 917 -35.04 40.37 41.06
N GLY A 918 -35.71 41.26 40.35
CA GLY A 918 -35.51 41.45 38.92
C GLY A 918 -34.28 42.31 38.64
N SER A 919 -34.18 42.76 37.40
CA SER A 919 -32.99 43.33 36.80
C SER A 919 -33.27 44.74 36.26
N ALA A 920 -32.39 45.27 35.41
CA ALA A 920 -32.61 46.56 34.77
C ALA A 920 -33.45 46.48 33.47
N VAL A 921 -33.90 45.29 33.08
CA VAL A 921 -34.78 45.06 31.92
C VAL A 921 -36.16 44.60 32.38
N ASP A 922 -37.15 44.63 31.50
CA ASP A 922 -38.53 44.22 31.77
C ASP A 922 -38.57 42.75 32.24
N ASN A 923 -39.05 42.53 33.46
CA ASN A 923 -39.12 41.21 34.07
C ASN A 923 -40.54 40.78 34.44
N ARG A 924 -40.77 39.46 34.49
CA ARG A 924 -42.02 38.89 34.99
C ARG A 924 -41.76 38.06 36.23
N ILE A 925 -42.20 38.55 37.39
CA ILE A 925 -41.98 37.87 38.68
C ILE A 925 -43.32 37.40 39.24
N VAL A 926 -43.48 36.09 39.38
CA VAL A 926 -44.63 35.46 40.03
C VAL A 926 -44.20 34.99 41.41
N SER A 927 -44.89 35.44 42.45
CA SER A 927 -44.43 35.24 43.82
C SER A 927 -44.62 33.84 44.38
N GLY A 928 -45.64 33.09 43.93
CA GLY A 928 -46.08 31.89 44.64
C GLY A 928 -46.72 32.22 46.00
N ALA A 929 -46.94 31.22 46.85
CA ALA A 929 -47.49 31.44 48.20
C ALA A 929 -46.37 31.73 49.19
N GLY A 930 -46.65 32.35 50.34
CA GLY A 930 -45.62 32.70 51.31
C GLY A 930 -45.60 34.18 51.66
N ASN A 931 -44.68 34.56 52.55
CA ASN A 931 -44.44 35.97 52.85
C ASN A 931 -43.25 36.48 52.02
N ASP A 932 -43.54 36.88 50.79
CA ASP A 932 -42.49 37.08 49.79
C ASP A 932 -42.02 38.53 49.76
N LEU A 933 -40.76 38.70 49.37
CA LEU A 933 -40.12 39.98 49.16
C LEU A 933 -39.75 40.10 47.68
N ILE A 934 -40.38 41.04 46.98
CA ILE A 934 -40.25 41.19 45.53
C ILE A 934 -39.69 42.57 45.23
N TYR A 935 -38.67 42.63 44.38
CA TYR A 935 -38.15 43.85 43.77
C TYR A 935 -38.19 43.67 42.25
N GLY A 936 -38.90 44.53 41.51
CA GLY A 936 -38.93 44.49 40.04
C GLY A 936 -37.60 44.91 39.42
N GLY A 937 -37.10 46.10 39.77
CA GLY A 937 -35.77 46.55 39.37
C GLY A 937 -35.76 47.90 38.67
N GLY A 938 -35.49 47.96 37.37
CA GLY A 938 -35.51 49.24 36.65
C GLY A 938 -36.10 49.16 35.24
N GLY A 939 -36.66 48.01 34.88
CA GLY A 939 -37.45 47.81 33.66
C GLY A 939 -38.92 48.06 33.91
N GLU A 940 -39.76 47.81 32.91
CA GLU A 940 -41.22 47.84 33.05
C GLU A 940 -41.71 46.46 33.50
N ASP A 941 -41.84 46.25 34.81
CA ASP A 941 -41.95 44.91 35.38
C ASP A 941 -43.40 44.45 35.60
N LEU A 942 -43.67 43.17 35.35
CA LEU A 942 -44.91 42.51 35.72
C LEU A 942 -44.74 41.72 37.01
N LEU A 943 -45.24 42.28 38.11
CA LEU A 943 -45.12 41.70 39.45
C LEU A 943 -46.45 41.06 39.87
N VAL A 944 -46.49 39.72 39.84
CA VAL A 944 -47.70 38.92 40.07
C VAL A 944 -47.70 38.32 41.47
N ALA A 945 -48.64 38.79 42.29
CA ALA A 945 -48.92 38.29 43.64
C ALA A 945 -49.98 37.18 43.62
N SER A 946 -49.55 35.92 43.68
CA SER A 946 -50.41 34.72 43.62
C SER A 946 -50.42 33.91 44.94
N GLY A 947 -51.42 33.08 45.24
CA GLY A 947 -51.41 32.28 46.48
C GLY A 947 -51.58 33.06 47.81
N ALA A 948 -51.57 32.34 48.93
CA ALA A 948 -51.79 32.89 50.28
C ALA A 948 -50.49 33.35 50.95
N GLY A 949 -50.58 34.33 51.86
CA GLY A 949 -49.44 34.89 52.59
C GLY A 949 -49.34 36.41 52.47
N ALA A 950 -48.26 37.01 52.97
CA ALA A 950 -48.10 38.47 53.01
C ALA A 950 -46.86 38.98 52.24
N ARG A 951 -47.08 39.70 51.14
CA ARG A 951 -46.01 40.19 50.26
C ARG A 951 -45.60 41.62 50.52
N ASN A 952 -44.30 41.89 50.42
CA ASN A 952 -43.77 43.23 50.24
C ASN A 952 -43.25 43.35 48.82
N ILE A 953 -43.89 44.23 48.03
CA ILE A 953 -43.59 44.42 46.62
C ILE A 953 -43.02 45.81 46.44
N PHE A 954 -41.88 45.86 45.77
CA PHE A 954 -41.23 47.06 45.31
C PHE A 954 -41.22 47.01 43.78
N GLY A 955 -41.70 48.06 43.13
CA GLY A 955 -41.61 48.22 41.69
C GLY A 955 -40.15 48.27 41.28
N ASP A 956 -39.50 49.41 41.53
CA ASP A 956 -38.10 49.58 41.17
C ASP A 956 -37.10 49.20 42.29
N GLY A 957 -37.54 49.28 43.55
CA GLY A 957 -36.63 49.14 44.70
C GLY A 957 -35.79 50.40 44.99
N PRO A 958 -34.95 50.37 46.05
CA PRO A 958 -34.28 51.58 46.54
C PRO A 958 -33.08 52.00 45.68
N GLY A 959 -33.27 53.04 44.84
CA GLY A 959 -32.17 53.80 44.21
C GLY A 959 -31.90 53.51 42.73
N THR A 960 -32.84 52.88 42.03
CA THR A 960 -32.83 52.58 40.58
C THR A 960 -33.57 53.65 39.76
N VAL A 961 -33.50 53.57 38.43
CA VAL A 961 -34.25 54.44 37.51
C VAL A 961 -35.67 53.88 37.42
N ALA A 962 -36.69 54.73 37.55
CA ALA A 962 -38.08 54.29 37.60
C ALA A 962 -38.56 53.76 36.24
N GLY A 963 -38.96 52.49 36.20
CA GLY A 963 -39.82 51.91 35.18
C GLY A 963 -41.30 52.09 35.55
N MET A 964 -42.20 51.78 34.62
CA MET A 964 -43.64 51.77 34.88
C MET A 964 -44.13 50.34 35.03
N ASP A 965 -44.25 49.93 36.28
CA ASP A 965 -44.57 48.56 36.63
C ASP A 965 -46.07 48.26 36.59
N THR A 966 -46.38 46.98 36.42
CA THR A 966 -47.71 46.43 36.59
C THR A 966 -47.74 45.50 37.80
N PHE A 967 -48.47 45.89 38.83
CA PHE A 967 -48.75 45.07 40.01
C PHE A 967 -50.03 44.26 39.79
N ARG A 968 -49.87 42.97 39.52
CA ARG A 968 -51.00 42.05 39.32
C ARG A 968 -51.30 41.28 40.59
N ILE A 969 -52.45 41.56 41.21
CA ILE A 969 -52.83 40.95 42.49
C ILE A 969 -53.95 39.93 42.33
N LEU A 970 -53.64 38.68 42.63
CA LEU A 970 -54.57 37.55 42.56
C LEU A 970 -54.99 37.05 43.95
N ALA A 971 -54.10 37.10 44.95
CA ALA A 971 -54.42 36.66 46.31
C ALA A 971 -53.48 37.25 47.38
N GLY A 972 -53.80 37.00 48.66
CA GLY A 972 -52.92 37.27 49.80
C GLY A 972 -53.03 38.69 50.37
N THR A 973 -52.14 39.03 51.30
CA THR A 973 -52.01 40.39 51.86
C THR A 973 -50.81 41.09 51.25
N ASN A 974 -51.00 42.07 50.38
CA ASN A 974 -49.91 42.63 49.58
C ASN A 974 -49.63 44.06 50.04
N THR A 975 -48.36 44.44 50.16
CA THR A 975 -47.94 45.81 50.45
C THR A 975 -47.03 46.30 49.34
N ILE A 976 -47.53 47.19 48.48
CA ILE A 976 -46.76 47.87 47.43
C ILE A 976 -46.15 49.13 48.03
N ARG A 977 -44.82 49.22 48.07
CA ARG A 977 -44.11 50.14 48.96
C ARG A 977 -43.63 51.44 48.32
N ASP A 978 -43.46 51.45 47.01
CA ASP A 978 -42.81 52.49 46.24
C ASP A 978 -43.62 52.89 45.00
N TYR A 979 -44.94 52.72 45.06
CA TYR A 979 -45.83 53.07 43.95
C TYR A 979 -45.60 54.51 43.43
N GLN A 980 -45.52 54.64 42.12
CA GLN A 980 -45.38 55.89 41.39
C GLN A 980 -46.58 56.14 40.49
N ALA A 981 -46.86 57.42 40.23
CA ALA A 981 -47.99 57.79 39.38
C ALA A 981 -47.72 57.35 37.93
N GLY A 982 -48.61 56.53 37.37
CA GLY A 982 -48.47 55.93 36.04
C GLY A 982 -48.28 54.41 36.04
N GLU A 983 -47.83 53.83 37.15
CA GLU A 983 -47.76 52.36 37.31
C GLU A 983 -49.17 51.77 37.45
N ASP A 984 -49.39 50.56 36.95
CA ASP A 984 -50.70 49.91 36.93
C ASP A 984 -50.92 48.97 38.12
N LEU A 985 -52.07 49.09 38.79
CA LEU A 985 -52.55 48.13 39.78
C LEU A 985 -53.72 47.32 39.21
N GLN A 986 -53.48 46.04 38.93
CA GLN A 986 -54.49 45.12 38.44
C GLN A 986 -54.99 44.20 39.56
N LEU A 987 -56.28 44.27 39.89
CA LEU A 987 -56.90 43.45 40.93
C LEU A 987 -57.89 42.45 40.31
N ASN A 988 -57.86 41.20 40.77
CA ASN A 988 -58.84 40.21 40.33
C ASN A 988 -60.27 40.45 40.87
N SER A 989 -60.42 41.27 41.92
CA SER A 989 -61.70 41.53 42.58
C SER A 989 -61.61 42.75 43.49
N LEU A 990 -62.75 43.39 43.73
CA LEU A 990 -62.86 44.50 44.67
C LEU A 990 -64.25 44.47 45.34
N ASP A 991 -64.26 44.42 46.67
CA ASP A 991 -65.49 44.38 47.45
C ASP A 991 -66.19 45.75 47.48
N ALA A 992 -67.50 45.75 47.70
CA ALA A 992 -68.26 46.99 47.87
C ALA A 992 -67.77 47.77 49.11
N GLY A 993 -67.17 48.94 48.88
CA GLY A 993 -66.51 49.73 49.94
C GLY A 993 -65.11 49.24 50.31
N GLY A 994 -64.52 48.37 49.48
CA GLY A 994 -63.19 47.78 49.68
C GLY A 994 -62.03 48.75 49.53
N ILE A 995 -62.26 50.00 49.13
CA ILE A 995 -61.23 51.05 49.02
C ILE A 995 -61.28 51.98 50.23
N SER A 996 -60.16 52.15 50.93
CA SER A 996 -60.06 53.06 52.09
C SER A 996 -58.63 53.57 52.29
N LEU A 997 -58.46 54.81 52.75
CA LEU A 997 -57.16 55.30 53.20
C LEU A 997 -56.95 54.90 54.67
N VAL A 998 -55.86 54.19 54.97
CA VAL A 998 -55.55 53.68 56.31
C VAL A 998 -54.12 54.04 56.73
N GLY A 999 -53.91 54.25 58.03
CA GLY A 999 -52.58 54.41 58.60
C GLY A 999 -51.95 53.05 58.92
N LEU A 1000 -50.68 52.89 58.54
CA LEU A 1000 -49.88 51.71 58.86
C LEU A 1000 -48.84 52.02 59.95
N ALA A 1001 -48.25 50.98 60.53
CA ALA A 1001 -47.15 51.12 61.47
C ALA A 1001 -45.95 51.84 60.81
N GLY A 1002 -45.26 52.71 61.55
CA GLY A 1002 -44.12 53.49 61.03
C GLY A 1002 -44.47 54.88 60.47
N GLY A 1003 -45.73 55.31 60.58
CA GLY A 1003 -46.14 56.66 60.16
C GLY A 1003 -46.48 56.79 58.68
N LEU A 1004 -46.70 55.67 57.98
CA LEU A 1004 -47.08 55.60 56.56
C LEU A 1004 -48.61 55.63 56.39
N LEU A 1005 -49.09 56.22 55.29
CA LEU A 1005 -50.47 56.16 54.84
C LEU A 1005 -50.57 55.27 53.60
N ALA A 1006 -51.57 54.39 53.58
CA ALA A 1006 -51.78 53.45 52.50
C ALA A 1006 -53.21 53.45 51.98
N GLY A 1007 -53.36 53.34 50.66
CA GLY A 1007 -54.60 52.93 50.02
C GLY A 1007 -54.82 51.44 50.26
N ARG A 1008 -55.82 51.08 51.07
CA ARG A 1008 -56.24 49.70 51.30
C ARG A 1008 -57.34 49.33 50.33
N PHE A 1009 -57.09 48.31 49.53
CA PHE A 1009 -58.00 47.68 48.58
C PHE A 1009 -58.31 46.26 49.07
N VAL A 1010 -59.58 45.95 49.27
CA VAL A 1010 -60.04 44.63 49.75
C VAL A 1010 -60.86 43.98 48.64
N GLY A 1011 -60.44 42.78 48.24
CA GLY A 1011 -61.18 41.92 47.31
C GLY A 1011 -61.50 40.57 47.95
N ALA A 1012 -62.08 39.67 47.17
CA ALA A 1012 -62.55 38.37 47.66
C ALA A 1012 -61.40 37.47 48.16
N THR A 1013 -60.21 37.59 47.54
CA THR A 1013 -59.05 36.73 47.82
C THR A 1013 -57.81 37.52 48.27
N HIS A 1014 -57.88 38.85 48.31
CA HIS A 1014 -56.74 39.70 48.63
C HIS A 1014 -57.07 40.88 49.53
N THR A 1015 -56.05 41.38 50.22
CA THR A 1015 -56.05 42.70 50.84
C THR A 1015 -54.74 43.40 50.47
N THR A 1016 -54.82 44.44 49.66
CA THR A 1016 -53.66 45.15 49.12
C THR A 1016 -53.54 46.54 49.73
N TYR A 1017 -52.35 46.88 50.19
CA TYR A 1017 -51.98 48.18 50.74
C TYR A 1017 -50.97 48.82 49.79
N VAL A 1018 -51.34 49.93 49.18
CA VAL A 1018 -50.42 50.75 48.37
C VAL A 1018 -49.95 51.91 49.22
N ILE A 1019 -48.65 52.05 49.47
CA ILE A 1019 -48.10 53.17 50.24
C ILE A 1019 -48.16 54.44 49.37
N LEU A 1020 -48.83 55.49 49.87
CA LEU A 1020 -49.10 56.72 49.10
C LEU A 1020 -48.56 57.98 49.77
N GLY A 1021 -47.90 57.85 50.92
CA GLY A 1021 -47.32 58.97 51.66
C GLY A 1021 -47.17 58.70 53.16
N THR A 1022 -47.04 59.77 53.93
CA THR A 1022 -46.84 59.70 55.40
C THR A 1022 -47.97 60.41 56.14
N ASN A 1023 -48.15 60.09 57.43
CA ASN A 1023 -49.09 60.74 58.33
C ASN A 1023 -48.85 62.26 58.51
N ALA A 1024 -47.72 62.78 58.01
CA ALA A 1024 -47.43 64.21 58.00
C ALA A 1024 -48.22 64.99 56.93
N ASP A 1025 -48.69 64.33 55.86
CA ASP A 1025 -49.44 64.96 54.76
C ASP A 1025 -50.57 64.06 54.22
N VAL A 1026 -51.66 63.98 55.01
CA VAL A 1026 -52.86 63.20 54.67
C VAL A 1026 -53.53 63.71 53.39
N ALA A 1027 -53.41 65.01 53.08
CA ALA A 1027 -54.02 65.61 51.90
C ALA A 1027 -53.34 65.14 50.61
N ALA A 1028 -52.01 65.12 50.60
CA ALA A 1028 -51.23 64.57 49.47
C ALA A 1028 -51.51 63.08 49.27
N ALA A 1029 -51.51 62.28 50.35
CA ALA A 1029 -51.79 60.84 50.27
C ALA A 1029 -53.22 60.55 49.77
N SER A 1030 -54.21 61.35 50.18
CA SER A 1030 -55.58 61.23 49.68
C SER A 1030 -55.72 61.64 48.21
N ALA A 1031 -54.91 62.59 47.74
CA ALA A 1031 -54.89 62.99 46.32
C ALA A 1031 -54.26 61.89 45.45
N ALA A 1032 -53.15 61.31 45.90
CA ALA A 1032 -52.51 60.17 45.24
C ALA A 1032 -53.44 58.94 45.16
N LEU A 1033 -54.18 58.64 46.23
CA LEU A 1033 -55.18 57.55 46.22
C LEU A 1033 -56.26 57.76 45.16
N ASN A 1034 -56.78 59.00 45.04
CA ASN A 1034 -57.79 59.31 44.03
C ASN A 1034 -57.22 59.23 42.60
N PHE A 1035 -55.94 59.59 42.43
CA PHE A 1035 -55.27 59.47 41.14
C PHE A 1035 -55.15 58.00 40.72
N LEU A 1036 -54.62 57.14 41.60
CA LEU A 1036 -54.51 55.70 41.39
C LEU A 1036 -55.87 55.09 40.98
N ILE A 1037 -56.94 55.40 41.73
CA ILE A 1037 -58.27 54.87 41.45
C ILE A 1037 -58.80 55.27 40.06
N GLN A 1038 -58.46 56.47 39.58
CA GLN A 1038 -59.02 57.02 38.34
C GLN A 1038 -58.24 56.61 37.10
N ASN A 1039 -56.92 56.42 37.22
CA ASN A 1039 -56.04 56.30 36.07
C ASN A 1039 -55.35 54.93 36.00
N ASP A 1040 -55.03 54.33 37.14
CA ASP A 1040 -54.03 53.26 37.24
C ASP A 1040 -54.62 51.98 37.85
N LEU A 1041 -55.86 52.03 38.39
CA LEU A 1041 -56.55 50.87 38.95
C LEU A 1041 -57.41 50.19 37.90
N THR A 1042 -57.10 48.92 37.62
CA THR A 1042 -57.95 48.03 36.83
C THR A 1042 -58.47 46.89 37.69
N VAL A 1043 -59.78 46.63 37.63
CA VAL A 1043 -60.39 45.46 38.30
C VAL A 1043 -60.94 44.53 37.24
N ASP A 1044 -60.33 43.36 37.09
CA ASP A 1044 -60.74 42.36 36.11
C ASP A 1044 -60.97 41.00 36.79
N PRO A 1045 -62.22 40.51 36.90
CA PRO A 1045 -62.51 39.17 37.39
C PRO A 1045 -61.89 38.03 36.56
N GLY A 1046 -61.53 38.29 35.30
CA GLY A 1046 -60.88 37.34 34.38
C GLY A 1046 -59.38 37.16 34.61
N LEU A 1047 -58.75 38.00 35.44
CA LEU A 1047 -57.30 38.02 35.70
C LEU A 1047 -56.74 36.72 36.32
N ILE A 1048 -57.61 35.78 36.73
CA ILE A 1048 -57.27 34.48 37.32
C ILE A 1048 -56.93 33.43 36.23
N ALA A 1049 -57.37 33.65 34.99
CA ALA A 1049 -57.25 32.70 33.88
C ALA A 1049 -55.88 32.70 33.21
#